data_AF-A0A8H8QP81-F1
#
_entry.id   AF-A0A8H8QP81-F1
#
_cell.length_a   1.000
_cell.length_b   1.000
_cell.length_c   1.000
_cell.angle_alpha   90.00
_cell.angle_beta   90.00
_cell.angle_gamma   90.00
#
_symmetry.space_group_name_H-M   'P 1'
#
loop_
_entity.id
_entity.type
_entity.pdbx_description
1 polymer ?
#
loop_
_entity_poly.entity_id
_entity_poly.type
_entity_poly.pdbx_seq_one_letter_code
_entity_poly.pdbx_strand_id
1 'polypeptide(L)'
;MSPSSPHPQTEEPGYPDRTFTTQLLPCDPTSPLTFSEAGPSRYIHASEPYTKAIPLITSPLTRSSLSTAAAHLRSNQLVSFPSETVYGLGANALSQSAVSKIYAAKKRPADNPLIVHVSDLSMLDTLLPPTYQLGAAYEALVKAFWPGALTLLFPVDADKPAVPSVVTCGHASVAVRMPSHPIARALIATSRLPIAAPSANASGRPSPTTAGHVMRDLGGALDSHPNQEAGREHKGRLKYILDGGPCQVGVESTVVDGITAENELRVLRPGGVTVEQIAQVLKEAGLQCNLKLSVYGKDMERSSEQESNPTTPGMKYKHYSPTARVVMLLSTKLFPSAIARPCHSSPTSSTQAVNSLINQSPSSTRTTPQSFAKVVREQIASHLASSNAGTGKINIGLMTTPDSDLSRHIFSSFTPSLSAHDTTMKPVILYTAGTPNGQKCSNFTEELRSAYPDFQVEYVSISLGKNEQKEAWFLEINPNGRIPALKDPNRGGHCVFESAAIILYLEKHYDPKHIFSWNEEGDGIDKRSEVLSWIFFVHGGIGPMQEDIPYGKTRYIEETKRLYSVLDSRLRTHRWLVDDKYSIADINAYPWLQYYKWAGLKDEDVPQSVKDYIDRNWERPAVKEGMKVPGGNLEWIEKMRSKDFFEKHADEAEKKAAEASKWIQDAMKKDPQSKV
;
A
#
# COMPACT_ATOMS: atom_id res chain seq x y z
N MET A 1 -64.73 -0.26 -37.42
CA MET A 1 -64.30 -0.28 -36.02
C MET A 1 -63.78 -1.67 -35.73
N SER A 2 -62.47 -1.85 -35.83
CA SER A 2 -61.82 -3.16 -35.67
C SER A 2 -60.85 -3.05 -34.49
N PRO A 3 -60.90 -3.98 -33.53
CA PRO A 3 -60.21 -3.85 -32.26
C PRO A 3 -58.70 -4.11 -32.40
N SER A 4 -57.91 -3.29 -31.71
CA SER A 4 -56.47 -3.40 -31.58
C SER A 4 -56.07 -4.73 -30.92
N SER A 5 -55.26 -5.52 -31.63
CA SER A 5 -54.61 -6.73 -31.09
C SER A 5 -53.68 -6.37 -29.92
N PRO A 6 -53.66 -7.16 -28.83
CA PRO A 6 -52.77 -6.92 -27.71
C PRO A 6 -51.33 -7.28 -28.11
N HIS A 7 -50.41 -6.35 -27.89
CA HIS A 7 -48.98 -6.61 -27.96
C HIS A 7 -48.59 -7.69 -26.93
N PRO A 8 -47.76 -8.67 -27.31
CA PRO A 8 -47.29 -9.69 -26.39
C PRO A 8 -46.44 -9.05 -25.29
N GLN A 9 -46.85 -9.25 -24.04
CA GLN A 9 -46.03 -8.97 -22.88
C GLN A 9 -44.77 -9.84 -22.98
N THR A 10 -43.62 -9.20 -23.18
CA THR A 10 -42.32 -9.86 -23.02
C THR A 10 -42.15 -10.20 -21.53
N GLU A 11 -42.26 -11.48 -21.19
CA GLU A 11 -41.94 -12.00 -19.86
C GLU A 11 -40.49 -11.58 -19.49
N GLU A 12 -40.32 -10.81 -18.41
CA GLU A 12 -39.00 -10.56 -17.85
C GLU A 12 -38.36 -11.90 -17.45
N PRO A 13 -37.10 -12.19 -17.81
CA PRO A 13 -36.43 -13.42 -17.41
C PRO A 13 -36.19 -13.45 -15.89
N GLY A 14 -37.19 -13.99 -15.19
CA GLY A 14 -37.15 -14.81 -13.97
C GLY A 14 -36.12 -14.47 -12.89
N TYR A 15 -36.52 -13.61 -11.95
CA TYR A 15 -36.15 -13.81 -10.54
C TYR A 15 -37.44 -14.06 -9.73
N PRO A 16 -37.94 -15.31 -9.67
CA PRO A 16 -39.32 -15.55 -9.26
C PRO A 16 -39.52 -15.67 -7.75
N ASP A 17 -38.46 -15.67 -6.93
CA ASP A 17 -38.62 -15.88 -5.50
C ASP A 17 -37.83 -14.87 -4.66
N ARG A 18 -38.45 -13.70 -4.51
CA ARG A 18 -38.12 -12.76 -3.43
C ARG A 18 -39.07 -13.07 -2.28
N THR A 19 -38.86 -14.13 -1.52
CA THR A 19 -39.62 -14.40 -0.27
C THR A 19 -38.80 -14.14 0.98
N PHE A 20 -37.55 -13.72 0.83
CA PHE A 20 -36.61 -13.54 1.93
C PHE A 20 -36.06 -12.11 2.00
N THR A 21 -35.56 -11.79 3.19
CA THR A 21 -34.73 -10.60 3.46
C THR A 21 -33.26 -10.99 3.39
N THR A 22 -32.42 -10.14 2.81
CA THR A 22 -30.97 -10.37 2.75
C THR A 22 -30.36 -10.29 4.14
N GLN A 23 -29.55 -11.27 4.52
CA GLN A 23 -28.91 -11.38 5.82
C GLN A 23 -27.38 -11.34 5.67
N LEU A 24 -26.73 -10.61 6.59
CA LEU A 24 -25.28 -10.69 6.78
C LEU A 24 -24.98 -11.91 7.66
N LEU A 25 -24.10 -12.78 7.18
CA LEU A 25 -23.53 -13.88 7.93
C LEU A 25 -22.13 -13.45 8.38
N PRO A 26 -21.93 -13.09 9.65
CA PRO A 26 -20.64 -12.61 10.13
C PRO A 26 -19.61 -13.74 10.13
N CYS A 27 -18.39 -13.40 9.73
CA CYS A 27 -17.21 -14.23 9.92
C CYS A 27 -16.26 -13.50 10.88
N ASP A 28 -15.67 -14.25 11.80
CA ASP A 28 -14.69 -13.71 12.75
C ASP A 28 -13.38 -13.38 12.03
N PRO A 29 -12.98 -12.09 11.95
CA PRO A 29 -11.76 -11.68 11.26
C PRO A 29 -10.49 -12.00 12.05
N THR A 30 -10.61 -12.31 13.35
CA THR A 30 -9.47 -12.58 14.26
C THR A 30 -9.17 -14.07 14.39
N SER A 31 -10.08 -14.93 13.93
CA SER A 31 -9.93 -16.38 14.02
C SER A 31 -9.12 -16.92 12.84
N PRO A 32 -8.02 -17.66 13.10
CA PRO A 32 -7.24 -18.27 12.04
C PRO A 32 -8.09 -19.35 11.34
N LEU A 33 -8.22 -19.20 10.02
CA LEU A 33 -8.72 -20.22 9.11
C LEU A 33 -7.53 -20.76 8.33
N THR A 34 -7.21 -22.04 8.52
CA THR A 34 -6.10 -22.71 7.86
C THR A 34 -6.61 -23.89 7.03
N PHE A 35 -5.74 -24.49 6.22
CA PHE A 35 -6.09 -25.66 5.39
C PHE A 35 -5.11 -26.80 5.67
N SER A 36 -5.63 -28.01 5.88
CA SER A 36 -4.82 -29.22 6.07
C SER A 36 -4.65 -30.00 4.77
N GLU A 37 -3.51 -30.67 4.60
CA GLU A 37 -3.32 -31.65 3.53
C GLU A 37 -4.28 -32.84 3.70
N ALA A 38 -5.08 -33.15 2.67
CA ALA A 38 -5.92 -34.33 2.70
C ALA A 38 -5.13 -35.60 2.29
N GLY A 39 -4.37 -36.15 3.24
CA GLY A 39 -3.66 -37.44 3.07
C GLY A 39 -2.25 -37.31 2.47
N PRO A 40 -1.54 -38.44 2.23
CA PRO A 40 -0.11 -38.44 1.92
C PRO A 40 0.16 -37.84 0.53
N SER A 41 0.42 -36.54 0.51
CA SER A 41 0.95 -35.80 -0.64
C SER A 41 2.46 -36.00 -0.71
N ARG A 42 3.01 -36.14 -1.93
CA ARG A 42 4.45 -36.34 -2.18
C ARG A 42 5.23 -35.02 -2.27
N TYR A 43 4.56 -33.89 -2.06
CA TYR A 43 5.14 -32.55 -2.18
C TYR A 43 5.32 -31.95 -0.79
N ILE A 44 6.58 -31.79 -0.39
CA ILE A 44 6.99 -31.34 0.94
C ILE A 44 7.11 -29.81 0.96
N HIS A 45 6.16 -29.13 1.62
CA HIS A 45 6.17 -27.75 2.20
C HIS A 45 6.47 -26.53 1.29
N ALA A 46 6.06 -25.28 1.59
CA ALA A 46 5.65 -24.68 2.86
C ALA A 46 4.50 -23.64 2.72
N SER A 47 3.29 -24.01 3.13
CA SER A 47 2.35 -23.24 4.01
C SER A 47 0.86 -23.49 3.73
N GLU A 48 0.47 -24.02 2.57
CA GLU A 48 -0.94 -24.37 2.28
C GLU A 48 -1.06 -25.50 1.23
N PRO A 49 -2.02 -26.46 1.36
CA PRO A 49 -2.23 -27.52 0.37
C PRO A 49 -2.75 -27.00 -0.96
N TYR A 50 -2.10 -27.40 -2.06
CA TYR A 50 -2.51 -27.06 -3.43
C TYR A 50 -3.52 -28.04 -4.03
N THR A 51 -3.52 -29.29 -3.60
CA THR A 51 -4.24 -30.38 -4.29
C THR A 51 -5.56 -30.74 -3.63
N LYS A 52 -5.63 -30.77 -2.30
CA LYS A 52 -6.87 -31.09 -1.58
C LYS A 52 -7.02 -30.17 -0.37
N ALA A 53 -7.79 -29.10 -0.54
CA ALA A 53 -8.00 -28.11 0.50
C ALA A 53 -9.10 -28.57 1.46
N ILE A 54 -8.72 -28.93 2.70
CA ILE A 54 -9.67 -29.17 3.79
C ILE A 54 -9.58 -28.00 4.78
N PRO A 55 -10.63 -27.17 4.92
CA PRO A 55 -10.59 -26.02 5.81
C PRO A 55 -10.67 -26.44 7.28
N LEU A 56 -9.76 -25.92 8.09
CA LEU A 56 -9.77 -26.00 9.55
C LEU A 56 -10.30 -24.68 10.10
N ILE A 57 -11.56 -24.70 10.57
CA ILE A 57 -12.28 -23.49 11.00
C ILE A 57 -12.37 -23.48 12.53
N THR A 58 -11.58 -22.64 13.19
CA THR A 58 -11.53 -22.61 14.67
C THR A 58 -12.72 -21.87 15.28
N SER A 59 -13.16 -20.75 14.69
CA SER A 59 -14.33 -20.00 15.16
C SER A 59 -15.65 -20.74 14.92
N PRO A 60 -16.46 -20.99 15.98
CA PRO A 60 -17.80 -21.55 15.84
C PRO A 60 -18.73 -20.67 15.00
N LEU A 61 -18.59 -19.35 15.10
CA LEU A 61 -19.38 -18.38 14.34
C LEU A 61 -19.10 -18.52 12.84
N THR A 62 -17.82 -18.43 12.45
CA THR A 62 -17.39 -18.59 11.06
C THR A 62 -17.80 -19.95 10.50
N ARG A 63 -17.68 -21.02 11.30
CA ARG A 63 -18.10 -22.38 10.91
C ARG A 63 -19.60 -22.45 10.61
N SER A 64 -20.43 -21.85 11.47
CA SER A 64 -21.89 -21.81 11.27
C SER A 64 -22.28 -21.01 10.02
N SER A 65 -21.68 -19.83 9.85
CA SER A 65 -21.87 -18.97 8.67
C SER A 65 -21.49 -19.68 7.37
N LEU A 66 -20.31 -20.31 7.32
CA LEU A 66 -19.84 -21.06 6.16
C LEU A 66 -20.71 -22.29 5.87
N SER A 67 -21.14 -23.04 6.90
CA SER A 67 -22.03 -24.19 6.74
C SER A 67 -23.39 -23.79 6.14
N THR A 68 -23.97 -22.70 6.64
CA THR A 68 -25.23 -22.13 6.15
C THR A 68 -25.11 -21.68 4.69
N ALA A 69 -24.07 -20.92 4.37
CA ALA A 69 -23.80 -20.46 3.01
C ALA A 69 -23.53 -21.62 2.03
N ALA A 70 -22.71 -22.60 2.44
CA ALA A 70 -22.38 -23.78 1.65
C ALA A 70 -23.62 -24.65 1.35
N ALA A 71 -24.51 -24.84 2.33
CA ALA A 71 -25.78 -25.53 2.12
C ALA A 71 -26.66 -24.78 1.13
N HIS A 72 -26.72 -23.44 1.23
CA HIS A 72 -27.51 -22.61 0.31
C HIS A 72 -27.00 -22.70 -1.14
N LEU A 73 -25.67 -22.67 -1.34
CA LEU A 73 -25.05 -22.88 -2.64
C LEU A 73 -25.35 -24.27 -3.21
N ARG A 74 -25.30 -25.33 -2.39
CA ARG A 74 -25.69 -26.70 -2.79
C ARG A 74 -27.15 -26.81 -3.21
N SER A 75 -28.02 -25.98 -2.64
CA SER A 75 -29.42 -25.83 -3.08
C SER A 75 -29.58 -24.96 -4.33
N ASN A 76 -28.51 -24.72 -5.10
CA ASN A 76 -28.49 -23.89 -6.31
C ASN A 76 -29.00 -22.45 -6.08
N GLN A 77 -28.69 -21.87 -4.92
CA GLN A 77 -29.00 -20.48 -4.58
C GLN A 77 -27.74 -19.61 -4.55
N LEU A 78 -27.95 -18.29 -4.50
CA LEU A 78 -26.88 -17.30 -4.54
C LEU A 78 -26.33 -16.99 -3.15
N VAL A 79 -25.02 -16.84 -3.06
CA VAL A 79 -24.33 -16.32 -1.86
C VAL A 79 -23.31 -15.29 -2.30
N SER A 80 -23.27 -14.13 -1.63
CA SER A 80 -22.14 -13.22 -1.78
C SER A 80 -21.07 -13.52 -0.74
N PHE A 81 -19.80 -13.43 -1.15
CA PHE A 81 -18.66 -13.75 -0.30
C PHE A 81 -17.49 -12.80 -0.59
N PRO A 82 -16.63 -12.52 0.41
CA PRO A 82 -15.44 -11.69 0.22
C PRO A 82 -14.38 -12.42 -0.60
N SER A 83 -13.51 -11.67 -1.27
CA SER A 83 -12.21 -12.17 -1.76
C SER A 83 -11.11 -11.15 -1.44
N GLU A 84 -9.86 -11.45 -1.73
CA GLU A 84 -8.76 -10.49 -1.62
C GLU A 84 -8.91 -9.36 -2.65
N THR A 85 -9.65 -9.59 -3.75
CA THR A 85 -9.90 -8.61 -4.81
C THR A 85 -11.15 -7.75 -4.57
N VAL A 86 -12.33 -8.30 -4.87
CA VAL A 86 -13.66 -7.70 -4.69
C VAL A 86 -14.63 -8.79 -4.19
N TYR A 87 -15.76 -8.40 -3.61
CA TYR A 87 -16.81 -9.34 -3.23
C TYR A 87 -17.43 -10.00 -4.48
N GLY A 88 -17.59 -11.32 -4.43
CA GLY A 88 -18.20 -12.13 -5.49
C GLY A 88 -19.67 -12.42 -5.21
N LEU A 89 -20.48 -12.57 -6.28
CA LEU A 89 -21.83 -13.12 -6.23
C LEU A 89 -21.79 -14.56 -6.76
N GLY A 90 -21.68 -15.52 -5.85
CA GLY A 90 -21.45 -16.92 -6.17
C GLY A 90 -22.71 -17.74 -6.42
N ALA A 91 -22.62 -18.66 -7.37
CA ALA A 91 -23.53 -19.78 -7.55
C ALA A 91 -22.75 -21.05 -7.93
N ASN A 92 -23.39 -22.21 -7.82
CA ASN A 92 -22.83 -23.48 -8.29
C ASN A 92 -22.49 -23.40 -9.79
N ALA A 93 -21.20 -23.48 -10.14
CA ALA A 93 -20.73 -23.38 -11.52
C ALA A 93 -21.20 -24.56 -12.40
N LEU A 94 -21.58 -25.68 -11.80
CA LEU A 94 -22.02 -26.89 -12.51
C LEU A 94 -23.53 -26.88 -12.81
N SER A 95 -24.26 -25.86 -12.36
CA SER A 95 -25.72 -25.78 -12.49
C SER A 95 -26.13 -24.57 -13.31
N GLN A 96 -26.62 -24.83 -14.53
CA GLN A 96 -27.22 -23.82 -15.41
C GLN A 96 -28.23 -22.95 -14.66
N SER A 97 -29.14 -23.60 -13.91
CA SER A 97 -30.20 -22.91 -13.15
C SER A 97 -29.67 -21.99 -12.05
N ALA A 98 -28.56 -22.36 -11.40
CA ALA A 98 -27.94 -21.55 -10.37
C ALA A 98 -27.24 -20.33 -10.99
N VAL A 99 -26.51 -20.54 -12.09
CA VAL A 99 -25.78 -19.47 -12.78
C VAL A 99 -26.72 -18.47 -13.44
N SER A 100 -27.84 -18.90 -14.03
CA SER A 100 -28.87 -17.99 -14.55
C SER A 100 -29.37 -16.98 -13.51
N LYS A 101 -29.42 -17.37 -12.22
CA LYS A 101 -29.79 -16.43 -11.14
C LYS A 101 -28.76 -15.32 -10.94
N ILE A 102 -27.48 -15.55 -11.22
CA ILE A 102 -26.45 -14.48 -11.18
C ILE A 102 -26.79 -13.41 -12.22
N TYR A 103 -27.07 -13.83 -13.46
CA TYR A 103 -27.40 -12.91 -14.54
C TYR A 103 -28.67 -12.12 -14.24
N ALA A 104 -29.72 -12.79 -13.74
CA ALA A 104 -30.97 -12.16 -13.32
C ALA A 104 -30.75 -11.17 -12.17
N ALA A 105 -30.09 -11.58 -11.08
CA ALA A 105 -29.84 -10.74 -9.91
C ALA A 105 -29.02 -9.48 -10.25
N LYS A 106 -28.05 -9.59 -11.17
CA LYS A 106 -27.23 -8.45 -11.58
C LYS A 106 -27.83 -7.61 -12.70
N LYS A 107 -28.86 -8.11 -13.40
CA LYS A 107 -29.27 -7.63 -14.73
C LYS A 107 -28.06 -7.57 -15.68
N ARG A 108 -27.27 -8.64 -15.70
CA ARG A 108 -26.04 -8.76 -16.48
C ARG A 108 -26.36 -9.25 -17.90
N PRO A 109 -25.73 -8.70 -18.95
CA PRO A 109 -25.83 -9.24 -20.31
C PRO A 109 -25.38 -10.71 -20.39
N ALA A 110 -26.13 -11.54 -21.12
CA ALA A 110 -25.91 -12.99 -21.21
C ALA A 110 -24.67 -13.39 -22.03
N ASP A 111 -24.05 -12.45 -22.75
CA ASP A 111 -22.83 -12.61 -23.54
C ASP A 111 -21.55 -12.28 -22.74
N ASN A 112 -21.66 -12.03 -21.43
CA ASN A 112 -20.53 -11.67 -20.59
C ASN A 112 -20.16 -12.82 -19.63
N PRO A 113 -19.09 -13.60 -19.91
CA PRO A 113 -18.79 -14.84 -19.21
C PRO A 113 -18.43 -14.60 -17.73
N LEU A 114 -18.39 -15.68 -16.95
CA LEU A 114 -18.10 -15.67 -15.52
C LEU A 114 -16.77 -16.35 -15.20
N ILE A 115 -16.14 -15.92 -14.11
CA ILE A 115 -14.95 -16.59 -13.56
C ILE A 115 -15.41 -17.68 -12.59
N VAL A 116 -14.91 -18.89 -12.79
CA VAL A 116 -15.10 -20.02 -11.89
C VAL A 116 -14.02 -20.01 -10.81
N HIS A 117 -14.43 -20.19 -9.57
CA HIS A 117 -13.55 -20.22 -8.41
C HIS A 117 -13.43 -21.65 -7.88
N VAL A 118 -12.21 -22.09 -7.65
CA VAL A 118 -11.87 -23.43 -7.13
C VAL A 118 -11.12 -23.32 -5.81
N SER A 119 -11.22 -24.35 -4.96
CA SER A 119 -10.49 -24.39 -3.69
C SER A 119 -9.07 -24.93 -3.84
N ASP A 120 -8.87 -25.84 -4.79
CA ASP A 120 -7.62 -26.59 -4.99
C ASP A 120 -7.49 -27.06 -6.45
N LEU A 121 -6.33 -27.61 -6.79
CA LEU A 121 -6.01 -28.13 -8.12
C LEU A 121 -6.80 -29.40 -8.45
N SER A 122 -7.12 -30.25 -7.47
CA SER A 122 -7.97 -31.41 -7.77
C SER A 122 -9.38 -30.99 -8.19
N MET A 123 -9.93 -29.91 -7.64
CA MET A 123 -11.18 -29.32 -8.12
C MET A 123 -11.02 -28.70 -9.51
N LEU A 124 -9.90 -28.03 -9.81
CA LEU A 124 -9.60 -27.56 -11.17
C LEU A 124 -9.62 -28.73 -12.15
N ASP A 125 -8.94 -29.83 -11.85
CA ASP A 125 -8.84 -31.00 -12.75
C ASP A 125 -10.22 -31.57 -13.12
N THR A 126 -11.22 -31.46 -12.24
CA THR A 126 -12.60 -31.89 -12.56
C THR A 126 -13.31 -31.03 -13.61
N LEU A 127 -12.80 -29.82 -13.87
CA LEU A 127 -13.37 -28.88 -14.84
C LEU A 127 -12.72 -28.99 -16.22
N LEU A 128 -11.51 -29.54 -16.30
CA LEU A 128 -10.69 -29.53 -17.50
C LEU A 128 -10.88 -30.81 -18.33
N PRO A 129 -10.59 -30.78 -19.65
CA PRO A 129 -10.52 -31.99 -20.45
C PRO A 129 -9.52 -32.99 -19.85
N PRO A 130 -9.83 -34.31 -19.79
CA PRO A 130 -8.93 -35.30 -19.19
C PRO A 130 -7.54 -35.38 -19.82
N THR A 131 -7.39 -34.92 -21.07
CA THR A 131 -6.14 -34.91 -21.83
C THR A 131 -5.34 -33.61 -21.67
N TYR A 132 -5.91 -32.59 -21.02
CA TYR A 132 -5.27 -31.30 -20.89
C TYR A 132 -4.18 -31.34 -19.82
N GLN A 133 -3.01 -30.80 -20.16
CA GLN A 133 -1.88 -30.62 -19.25
C GLN A 133 -1.49 -29.15 -19.21
N LEU A 134 -1.07 -28.68 -18.04
CA LEU A 134 -0.58 -27.32 -17.89
C LEU A 134 0.72 -27.14 -18.66
N GLY A 135 0.79 -26.11 -19.50
CA GLY A 135 2.07 -25.70 -20.07
C GLY A 135 2.98 -25.07 -19.01
N ALA A 136 4.29 -25.10 -19.25
CA ALA A 136 5.30 -24.60 -18.30
C ALA A 136 5.03 -23.17 -17.79
N ALA A 137 4.49 -22.30 -18.65
CA ALA A 137 4.12 -20.94 -18.25
C ALA A 137 2.97 -20.92 -17.23
N TYR A 138 1.93 -21.73 -17.43
CA TYR A 138 0.82 -21.85 -16.50
C TYR A 138 1.27 -22.49 -15.18
N GLU A 139 2.12 -23.51 -15.23
CA GLU A 139 2.70 -24.11 -14.01
C GLU A 139 3.47 -23.08 -13.18
N ALA A 140 4.32 -22.27 -13.82
CA ALA A 140 5.08 -21.21 -13.14
C ALA A 140 4.14 -20.16 -12.51
N LEU A 141 3.11 -19.73 -13.24
CA LEU A 141 2.15 -18.73 -12.76
C LEU A 141 1.25 -19.26 -11.64
N VAL A 142 0.78 -20.52 -11.74
CA VAL A 142 0.01 -21.17 -10.67
C VAL A 142 0.86 -21.29 -9.41
N LYS A 143 2.11 -21.72 -9.53
CA LYS A 143 3.04 -21.83 -8.39
C LYS A 143 3.28 -20.47 -7.70
N ALA A 144 3.39 -19.39 -8.49
CA ALA A 144 3.71 -18.06 -7.96
C ALA A 144 2.50 -17.31 -7.40
N PHE A 145 1.33 -17.45 -8.03
CA PHE A 145 0.20 -16.55 -7.80
C PHE A 145 -1.09 -17.24 -7.35
N TRP A 146 -1.15 -18.58 -7.32
CA TRP A 146 -2.28 -19.30 -6.73
C TRP A 146 -1.91 -19.88 -5.36
N PRO A 147 -2.82 -19.83 -4.37
CA PRO A 147 -4.04 -19.02 -4.34
C PRO A 147 -3.75 -17.51 -4.44
N GLY A 148 -4.57 -16.75 -5.17
CA GLY A 148 -4.39 -15.31 -5.30
C GLY A 148 -5.15 -14.63 -6.45
N ALA A 149 -4.73 -13.40 -6.75
CA ALA A 149 -5.43 -12.46 -7.63
C ALA A 149 -5.15 -12.67 -9.14
N LEU A 150 -4.81 -13.91 -9.54
CA LEU A 150 -4.60 -14.30 -10.93
C LEU A 150 -5.73 -15.20 -11.42
N THR A 151 -6.22 -14.95 -12.63
CA THR A 151 -7.20 -15.77 -13.34
C THR A 151 -6.58 -16.25 -14.65
N LEU A 152 -6.71 -17.54 -14.93
CA LEU A 152 -6.17 -18.19 -16.12
C LEU A 152 -7.32 -18.77 -16.97
N LEU A 153 -7.16 -18.74 -18.30
CA LEU A 153 -8.12 -19.34 -19.22
C LEU A 153 -7.74 -20.79 -19.50
N PHE A 154 -8.70 -21.69 -19.35
CA PHE A 154 -8.53 -23.10 -19.62
C PHE A 154 -9.49 -23.57 -20.70
N PRO A 155 -9.14 -24.59 -21.51
CA PRO A 155 -10.05 -25.12 -22.50
C PRO A 155 -11.24 -25.80 -21.84
N VAL A 156 -12.39 -25.75 -22.51
CA VAL A 156 -13.57 -26.54 -22.18
C VAL A 156 -13.63 -27.75 -23.11
N ASP A 157 -13.99 -28.90 -22.56
CA ASP A 157 -14.27 -30.10 -23.35
C ASP A 157 -15.47 -29.84 -24.28
N ALA A 158 -15.24 -29.91 -25.59
CA ALA A 158 -16.25 -29.60 -26.59
C ALA A 158 -17.38 -30.65 -26.66
N ASP A 159 -17.06 -31.91 -26.33
CA ASP A 159 -18.00 -33.02 -26.41
C ASP A 159 -18.78 -33.20 -25.11
N LYS A 160 -18.09 -33.02 -23.97
CA LYS A 160 -18.66 -33.20 -22.63
C LYS A 160 -18.24 -32.08 -21.67
N PRO A 161 -18.78 -30.86 -21.85
CA PRO A 161 -18.40 -29.73 -21.01
C PRO A 161 -18.82 -29.95 -19.55
N ALA A 162 -17.86 -29.90 -18.63
CA ALA A 162 -18.13 -29.98 -17.19
C ALA A 162 -18.87 -28.72 -16.69
N VAL A 163 -18.54 -27.56 -17.24
CA VAL A 163 -19.21 -26.28 -16.96
C VAL A 163 -20.28 -26.00 -18.02
N PRO A 164 -21.52 -25.61 -17.63
CA PRO A 164 -22.55 -25.27 -18.60
C PRO A 164 -22.19 -24.03 -19.44
N SER A 165 -22.67 -23.99 -20.68
CA SER A 165 -22.39 -22.91 -21.64
C SER A 165 -22.75 -21.51 -21.13
N VAL A 166 -23.71 -21.36 -20.21
CA VAL A 166 -24.03 -20.06 -19.58
C VAL A 166 -22.90 -19.48 -18.75
N VAL A 167 -21.94 -20.28 -18.30
CA VAL A 167 -20.74 -19.80 -17.59
C VAL A 167 -19.76 -19.17 -18.57
N THR A 168 -19.58 -19.80 -19.73
CA THR A 168 -18.60 -19.40 -20.75
C THR A 168 -19.18 -18.56 -21.88
N CYS A 169 -20.50 -18.33 -21.89
CA CYS A 169 -21.22 -17.70 -23.00
C CYS A 169 -20.98 -18.39 -24.35
N GLY A 170 -20.75 -19.71 -24.34
CA GLY A 170 -20.46 -20.49 -25.55
C GLY A 170 -19.00 -20.43 -26.02
N HIS A 171 -18.11 -19.75 -25.31
CA HIS A 171 -16.68 -19.81 -25.61
C HIS A 171 -16.09 -21.21 -25.33
N ALA A 172 -15.08 -21.58 -26.12
CA ALA A 172 -14.31 -22.82 -25.97
C ALA A 172 -13.34 -22.81 -24.77
N SER A 173 -13.39 -21.76 -23.95
CA SER A 173 -12.55 -21.58 -22.78
C SER A 173 -13.34 -21.09 -21.57
N VAL A 174 -12.85 -21.43 -20.39
CA VAL A 174 -13.39 -21.03 -19.09
C VAL A 174 -12.30 -20.30 -18.30
N ALA A 175 -12.65 -19.15 -17.72
CA ALA A 175 -11.75 -18.42 -16.83
C ALA A 175 -11.85 -19.01 -15.41
N VAL A 176 -10.72 -19.46 -14.85
CA VAL A 176 -10.68 -20.08 -13.51
C VAL A 176 -9.71 -19.33 -12.61
N ARG A 177 -10.02 -19.29 -11.31
CA ARG A 177 -9.19 -18.69 -10.25
C ARG A 177 -9.25 -19.49 -8.97
N MET A 178 -8.12 -19.54 -8.25
CA MET A 178 -8.07 -20.00 -6.85
C MET A 178 -7.88 -18.79 -5.94
N PRO A 179 -8.92 -18.28 -5.24
CA PRO A 179 -8.80 -17.08 -4.41
C PRO A 179 -7.96 -17.32 -3.16
N SER A 180 -7.12 -16.37 -2.76
CA SER A 180 -6.32 -16.46 -1.52
C SER A 180 -7.08 -16.08 -0.26
N HIS A 181 -8.27 -15.49 -0.40
CA HIS A 181 -9.06 -15.12 0.77
C HIS A 181 -9.54 -16.38 1.54
N PRO A 182 -9.21 -16.52 2.84
CA PRO A 182 -9.50 -17.74 3.60
C PRO A 182 -10.99 -18.10 3.61
N ILE A 183 -11.87 -17.12 3.83
CA ILE A 183 -13.33 -17.32 3.79
C ILE A 183 -13.83 -17.79 2.41
N ALA A 184 -13.31 -17.23 1.31
CA ALA A 184 -13.70 -17.62 -0.04
C ALA A 184 -13.30 -19.07 -0.32
N ARG A 185 -12.02 -19.38 -0.08
CA ARG A 185 -11.44 -20.71 -0.33
C ARG A 185 -12.10 -21.77 0.56
N ALA A 186 -12.41 -21.43 1.81
CA ALA A 186 -13.13 -22.31 2.74
C ALA A 186 -14.60 -22.52 2.34
N LEU A 187 -15.30 -21.49 1.85
CA LEU A 187 -16.66 -21.62 1.33
C LEU A 187 -16.69 -22.60 0.16
N ILE A 188 -15.78 -22.44 -0.81
CA ILE A 188 -15.67 -23.32 -1.98
C ILE A 188 -15.42 -24.76 -1.52
N ALA A 189 -14.41 -24.98 -0.67
CA ALA A 189 -14.08 -26.31 -0.15
C ALA A 189 -15.23 -26.94 0.67
N THR A 190 -15.89 -26.17 1.54
CA THR A 190 -17.01 -26.63 2.37
C THR A 190 -18.26 -26.91 1.54
N SER A 191 -18.48 -26.15 0.46
CA SER A 191 -19.58 -26.39 -0.48
C SER A 191 -19.37 -27.66 -1.29
N ARG A 192 -18.10 -28.03 -1.55
CA ARG A 192 -17.67 -29.08 -2.47
C ARG A 192 -18.13 -28.85 -3.91
N LEU A 193 -18.21 -27.57 -4.30
CA LEU A 193 -18.65 -27.13 -5.61
C LEU A 193 -17.68 -26.06 -6.13
N PRO A 194 -17.31 -26.09 -7.42
CA PRO A 194 -16.73 -24.93 -8.06
C PRO A 194 -17.78 -23.81 -8.13
N ILE A 195 -17.39 -22.57 -7.84
CA ILE A 195 -18.33 -21.44 -7.71
C ILE A 195 -18.11 -20.44 -8.85
N ALA A 196 -19.11 -20.26 -9.71
CA ALA A 196 -19.11 -19.18 -10.70
C ALA A 196 -19.46 -17.87 -9.98
N ALA A 197 -18.60 -16.85 -10.08
CA ALA A 197 -18.82 -15.59 -9.38
C ALA A 197 -18.25 -14.39 -10.16
N PRO A 198 -19.08 -13.47 -10.67
CA PRO A 198 -18.65 -12.11 -10.98
C PRO A 198 -18.65 -11.26 -9.70
N SER A 199 -18.25 -9.99 -9.80
CA SER A 199 -18.39 -9.03 -8.70
C SER A 199 -19.84 -8.90 -8.22
N ALA A 200 -20.06 -8.59 -6.94
CA ALA A 200 -21.39 -8.58 -6.30
C ALA A 200 -22.12 -7.22 -6.33
N ASN A 201 -21.95 -6.45 -7.40
CA ASN A 201 -22.63 -5.18 -7.68
C ASN A 201 -23.85 -5.36 -8.60
N ALA A 202 -24.73 -4.36 -8.69
CA ALA A 202 -25.63 -4.27 -9.84
C ALA A 202 -24.83 -3.90 -11.11
N SER A 203 -25.23 -4.40 -12.29
CA SER A 203 -24.48 -4.19 -13.54
C SER A 203 -24.23 -2.70 -13.82
N GLY A 204 -22.99 -2.35 -14.17
CA GLY A 204 -22.53 -0.98 -14.49
C GLY A 204 -22.07 -0.13 -13.29
N ARG A 205 -22.35 -0.55 -12.05
CA ARG A 205 -21.90 0.13 -10.82
C ARG A 205 -20.47 -0.30 -10.44
N PRO A 206 -19.73 0.47 -9.62
CA PRO A 206 -18.44 0.06 -9.08
C PRO A 206 -18.50 -1.30 -8.37
N SER A 207 -17.43 -2.10 -8.50
CA SER A 207 -17.35 -3.39 -7.80
C SER A 207 -17.31 -3.22 -6.27
N PRO A 208 -17.95 -4.13 -5.51
CA PRO A 208 -18.04 -4.01 -4.06
C PRO A 208 -16.78 -4.54 -3.38
N THR A 209 -16.19 -3.75 -2.49
CA THR A 209 -15.04 -4.13 -1.65
C THR A 209 -15.40 -4.40 -0.18
N THR A 210 -16.67 -4.28 0.20
CA THR A 210 -17.18 -4.54 1.56
C THR A 210 -18.56 -5.20 1.48
N ALA A 211 -18.96 -5.92 2.53
CA ALA A 211 -20.32 -6.48 2.63
C ALA A 211 -21.40 -5.38 2.57
N GLY A 212 -21.12 -4.19 3.11
CA GLY A 212 -22.00 -3.03 3.03
C GLY A 212 -22.23 -2.54 1.59
N HIS A 213 -21.23 -2.62 0.72
CA HIS A 213 -21.41 -2.32 -0.71
C HIS A 213 -22.35 -3.33 -1.39
N VAL A 214 -22.22 -4.62 -1.06
CA VAL A 214 -23.12 -5.67 -1.58
C VAL A 214 -24.54 -5.47 -1.08
N MET A 215 -24.72 -5.19 0.21
CA MET A 215 -26.03 -4.94 0.81
C MET A 215 -26.73 -3.75 0.14
N ARG A 216 -26.00 -2.67 -0.16
CA ARG A 216 -26.54 -1.51 -0.87
C ARG A 216 -27.06 -1.88 -2.26
N ASP A 217 -26.27 -2.64 -3.01
CA ASP A 217 -26.55 -2.91 -4.42
C ASP A 217 -27.55 -4.05 -4.65
N LEU A 218 -27.49 -5.10 -3.82
CA LEU A 218 -28.25 -6.34 -4.01
C LEU A 218 -29.17 -6.68 -2.82
N GLY A 219 -29.14 -5.92 -1.72
CA GLY A 219 -29.98 -6.12 -0.54
C GLY A 219 -31.44 -5.64 -0.67
N GLY A 220 -31.81 -5.05 -1.81
CA GLY A 220 -33.19 -4.66 -2.14
C GLY A 220 -33.47 -3.16 -2.14
N ALA A 221 -32.59 -2.34 -1.55
CA ALA A 221 -32.79 -0.89 -1.47
C ALA A 221 -32.83 -0.19 -2.85
N LEU A 222 -32.13 -0.71 -3.87
CA LEU A 222 -32.16 -0.17 -5.23
C LEU A 222 -33.38 -0.61 -6.04
N ASP A 223 -34.18 -1.55 -5.54
CA ASP A 223 -35.39 -2.04 -6.21
C ASP A 223 -36.65 -1.26 -5.82
N SER A 224 -36.50 -0.29 -4.92
CA SER A 224 -37.57 0.61 -4.47
C SER A 224 -38.00 1.53 -5.62
N HIS A 225 -39.23 1.39 -6.11
CA HIS A 225 -39.83 2.37 -7.02
C HIS A 225 -40.43 3.55 -6.23
N PRO A 226 -40.30 4.80 -6.72
CA PRO A 226 -40.84 5.98 -6.03
C PRO A 226 -42.37 5.98 -5.87
N ASN A 227 -43.09 5.10 -6.60
CA ASN A 227 -44.55 4.98 -6.56
C ASN A 227 -45.05 3.70 -5.85
N GLN A 228 -44.22 3.01 -5.05
CA GLN A 228 -44.71 1.89 -4.24
C GLN A 228 -45.26 2.36 -2.89
N GLU A 229 -46.44 1.84 -2.53
CA GLU A 229 -47.12 2.09 -1.25
C GLU A 229 -46.18 1.83 -0.07
N ALA A 230 -46.20 2.76 0.89
CA ALA A 230 -45.49 2.64 2.16
C ALA A 230 -46.01 1.39 2.91
N GLY A 231 -45.24 0.30 2.89
CA GLY A 231 -45.61 -0.94 3.60
C GLY A 231 -45.08 -2.25 3.01
N ARG A 232 -44.55 -2.30 1.77
CA ARG A 232 -43.90 -3.51 1.26
C ARG A 232 -42.44 -3.59 1.71
N GLU A 233 -42.08 -4.69 2.39
CA GLU A 233 -40.69 -4.99 2.74
C GLU A 233 -39.81 -5.06 1.48
N HIS A 234 -38.64 -4.42 1.53
CA HIS A 234 -37.68 -4.38 0.42
C HIS A 234 -36.92 -5.70 0.36
N LYS A 235 -37.33 -6.57 -0.57
CA LYS A 235 -36.73 -7.90 -0.69
C LYS A 235 -35.53 -7.89 -1.61
N GLY A 236 -34.40 -8.38 -1.09
CA GLY A 236 -33.14 -8.41 -1.81
C GLY A 236 -33.08 -9.44 -2.93
N ARG A 237 -32.01 -9.36 -3.73
CA ARG A 237 -31.73 -10.22 -4.88
C ARG A 237 -30.85 -11.44 -4.53
N LEU A 238 -30.46 -11.57 -3.26
CA LEU A 238 -29.81 -12.73 -2.68
C LEU A 238 -30.14 -12.86 -1.19
N LYS A 239 -30.08 -14.07 -0.64
CA LYS A 239 -30.43 -14.31 0.77
C LYS A 239 -29.28 -14.07 1.74
N TYR A 240 -28.06 -14.50 1.40
CA TYR A 240 -26.93 -14.46 2.32
C TYR A 240 -25.72 -13.74 1.74
N ILE A 241 -25.14 -12.85 2.54
CA ILE A 241 -23.84 -12.21 2.29
C ILE A 241 -22.92 -12.62 3.44
N LEU A 242 -21.81 -13.30 3.15
CA LEU A 242 -20.77 -13.52 4.14
C LEU A 242 -19.99 -12.23 4.35
N ASP A 243 -19.94 -11.74 5.59
CA ASP A 243 -19.14 -10.58 5.96
C ASP A 243 -17.80 -11.02 6.53
N GLY A 244 -16.76 -10.94 5.70
CA GLY A 244 -15.37 -11.21 6.09
C GLY A 244 -14.51 -9.95 6.10
N GLY A 245 -15.10 -8.77 6.22
CA GLY A 245 -14.37 -7.50 6.24
C GLY A 245 -14.03 -6.95 4.84
N PRO A 246 -13.20 -5.88 4.77
CA PRO A 246 -12.84 -5.23 3.52
C PRO A 246 -11.85 -6.05 2.69
N CYS A 247 -11.97 -5.98 1.36
CA CYS A 247 -11.01 -6.58 0.43
C CYS A 247 -9.64 -5.86 0.50
N GLN A 248 -8.55 -6.60 0.34
CA GLN A 248 -7.18 -6.09 0.49
C GLN A 248 -6.66 -5.38 -0.77
N VAL A 249 -6.96 -5.91 -1.96
CA VAL A 249 -6.49 -5.37 -3.25
C VAL A 249 -7.40 -4.27 -3.78
N GLY A 250 -8.72 -4.47 -3.71
CA GLY A 250 -9.73 -3.46 -4.10
C GLY A 250 -10.00 -3.31 -5.60
N VAL A 251 -9.25 -4.00 -6.46
CA VAL A 251 -9.52 -4.18 -7.90
C VAL A 251 -9.63 -5.66 -8.24
N GLU A 252 -10.20 -6.00 -9.40
CA GLU A 252 -10.38 -7.40 -9.80
C GLU A 252 -9.07 -8.15 -10.08
N SER A 253 -9.15 -9.47 -10.26
CA SER A 253 -8.00 -10.30 -10.65
C SER A 253 -7.48 -9.94 -12.03
N THR A 254 -6.19 -10.15 -12.22
CA THR A 254 -5.55 -10.14 -13.53
C THR A 254 -6.00 -11.36 -14.31
N VAL A 255 -6.39 -11.20 -15.57
CA VAL A 255 -6.87 -12.30 -16.43
C VAL A 255 -5.87 -12.54 -17.54
N VAL A 256 -5.38 -13.77 -17.64
CA VAL A 256 -4.36 -14.18 -18.60
C VAL A 256 -4.84 -15.35 -19.45
N ASP A 257 -4.67 -15.20 -20.76
CA ASP A 257 -4.89 -16.24 -21.76
C ASP A 257 -3.55 -16.73 -22.28
N GLY A 258 -3.33 -18.04 -22.21
CA GLY A 258 -2.14 -18.71 -22.73
C GLY A 258 -2.48 -19.95 -23.55
N ILE A 259 -3.74 -20.08 -23.98
CA ILE A 259 -4.23 -21.25 -24.71
C ILE A 259 -4.67 -20.90 -26.13
N THR A 260 -4.93 -19.62 -26.42
CA THR A 260 -5.38 -19.19 -27.75
C THR A 260 -4.24 -19.14 -28.77
N ALA A 261 -3.03 -18.80 -28.34
CA ALA A 261 -1.88 -18.69 -29.24
C ALA A 261 -0.65 -19.39 -28.68
N GLU A 262 0.00 -20.15 -29.54
CA GLU A 262 1.24 -20.84 -29.21
C GLU A 262 2.34 -19.82 -28.90
N ASN A 263 3.12 -20.10 -27.85
CA ASN A 263 4.24 -19.26 -27.40
C ASN A 263 3.87 -17.80 -27.09
N GLU A 264 2.61 -17.52 -26.74
CA GLU A 264 2.15 -16.19 -26.33
C GLU A 264 1.28 -16.26 -25.07
N LEU A 265 1.58 -15.40 -24.09
CA LEU A 265 0.70 -15.08 -22.98
C LEU A 265 0.08 -13.70 -23.19
N ARG A 266 -1.25 -13.65 -23.09
CA ARG A 266 -2.05 -12.46 -23.31
C ARG A 266 -2.70 -12.02 -22.01
N VAL A 267 -2.29 -10.88 -21.47
CA VAL A 267 -2.99 -10.23 -20.35
C VAL A 267 -4.25 -9.57 -20.92
N LEU A 268 -5.40 -10.21 -20.72
CA LEU A 268 -6.71 -9.75 -21.20
C LEU A 268 -7.29 -8.65 -20.30
N ARG A 269 -6.98 -8.70 -19.01
CA ARG A 269 -7.39 -7.69 -18.03
C ARG A 269 -6.28 -7.49 -16.99
N PRO A 270 -5.70 -6.28 -16.88
CA PRO A 270 -4.86 -5.92 -15.73
C PRO A 270 -5.66 -5.93 -14.43
N GLY A 271 -5.03 -6.34 -13.33
CA GLY A 271 -5.69 -6.46 -12.02
C GLY A 271 -4.68 -6.59 -10.89
N GLY A 272 -5.05 -7.33 -9.85
CA GLY A 272 -4.25 -7.47 -8.62
C GLY A 272 -2.84 -8.07 -8.77
N VAL A 273 -2.53 -8.73 -9.89
CA VAL A 273 -1.16 -9.18 -10.24
C VAL A 273 -0.66 -8.34 -11.41
N THR A 274 0.44 -7.62 -11.25
CA THR A 274 0.92 -6.71 -12.30
C THR A 274 1.57 -7.47 -13.47
N VAL A 275 1.63 -6.81 -14.62
CA VAL A 275 2.28 -7.37 -15.82
C VAL A 275 3.77 -7.60 -15.57
N GLU A 276 4.40 -6.72 -14.79
CA GLU A 276 5.80 -6.80 -14.39
C GLU A 276 6.06 -8.01 -13.49
N GLN A 277 5.16 -8.30 -12.54
CA GLN A 277 5.24 -9.50 -11.72
C GLN A 277 5.13 -10.78 -12.55
N ILE A 278 4.21 -10.81 -13.53
CA ILE A 278 4.08 -11.93 -14.47
C ILE A 278 5.39 -12.09 -15.27
N ALA A 279 5.91 -11.00 -15.85
CA ALA A 279 7.15 -11.04 -16.62
C ALA A 279 8.34 -11.55 -15.80
N GLN A 280 8.43 -11.14 -14.53
CA GLN A 280 9.48 -11.57 -13.61
C GLN A 280 9.41 -13.08 -13.34
N VAL A 281 8.22 -13.64 -13.08
CA VAL A 281 8.05 -15.09 -12.88
C VAL A 281 8.42 -15.88 -14.13
N LEU A 282 8.03 -15.40 -15.31
CA LEU A 282 8.39 -16.05 -16.58
C LEU A 282 9.90 -16.03 -16.83
N LYS A 283 10.58 -14.94 -16.42
CA LYS A 283 12.04 -14.83 -16.48
C LYS A 283 12.72 -15.81 -15.52
N GLU A 284 12.26 -15.89 -14.28
CA GLU A 284 12.78 -16.84 -13.27
C GLU A 284 12.58 -18.30 -13.68
N ALA A 285 11.50 -18.60 -14.39
CA ALA A 285 11.24 -19.91 -14.98
C ALA A 285 12.02 -20.18 -16.28
N GLY A 286 12.83 -19.24 -16.77
CA GLY A 286 13.62 -19.38 -18.00
C GLY A 286 12.79 -19.34 -19.30
N LEU A 287 11.55 -18.83 -19.25
CA LEU A 287 10.61 -18.82 -20.38
C LEU A 287 10.64 -17.52 -21.20
N GLN A 288 11.32 -16.47 -20.72
CA GLN A 288 11.29 -15.12 -21.31
C GLN A 288 11.73 -15.07 -22.79
N CYS A 289 12.66 -15.92 -23.22
CA CYS A 289 13.18 -15.89 -24.59
C CYS A 289 12.25 -16.57 -25.61
N ASN A 290 11.38 -17.46 -25.15
CA ASN A 290 10.55 -18.33 -26.00
C ASN A 290 9.05 -18.00 -25.90
N LEU A 291 8.67 -17.07 -25.03
CA LEU A 291 7.29 -16.75 -24.72
C LEU A 291 7.07 -15.24 -24.80
N LYS A 292 6.20 -14.82 -25.71
CA LYS A 292 5.81 -13.42 -25.86
C LYS A 292 4.74 -13.06 -24.84
N LEU A 293 4.96 -12.00 -24.06
CA LEU A 293 3.94 -11.43 -23.16
C LEU A 293 3.31 -10.19 -23.81
N SER A 294 2.00 -10.23 -24.03
CA SER A 294 1.24 -9.18 -24.71
C SER A 294 0.11 -8.66 -23.81
N VAL A 295 -0.12 -7.35 -23.77
CA VAL A 295 -1.21 -6.73 -22.99
C VAL A 295 -2.31 -6.20 -23.91
N TYR A 296 -3.56 -6.61 -23.65
CA TYR A 296 -4.72 -6.16 -24.41
C TYR A 296 -4.92 -4.65 -24.30
N GLY A 297 -5.13 -3.99 -25.44
CA GLY A 297 -5.29 -2.53 -25.52
C GLY A 297 -3.99 -1.72 -25.43
N LYS A 298 -2.82 -2.38 -25.30
CA LYS A 298 -1.48 -1.76 -25.39
C LYS A 298 -0.66 -2.37 -26.52
N ASP A 299 -0.51 -3.69 -26.51
CA ASP A 299 0.32 -4.43 -27.46
C ASP A 299 -0.51 -5.20 -28.50
N MET A 300 -1.83 -5.30 -28.27
CA MET A 300 -2.81 -5.88 -29.20
C MET A 300 -3.84 -4.82 -29.60
N GLU A 301 -4.11 -4.71 -30.89
CA GLU A 301 -5.18 -3.83 -31.40
C GLU A 301 -6.54 -4.27 -30.84
N ARG A 302 -7.35 -3.30 -30.43
CA ARG A 302 -8.74 -3.55 -30.05
C ARG A 302 -9.52 -3.85 -31.31
N SER A 303 -9.68 -5.13 -31.64
CA SER A 303 -10.54 -5.54 -32.74
C SER A 303 -12.01 -5.38 -32.33
N SER A 304 -12.84 -4.86 -33.24
CA SER A 304 -14.28 -4.73 -33.05
C SER A 304 -14.97 -6.09 -32.80
N GLU A 305 -14.37 -7.19 -33.28
CA GLU A 305 -14.84 -8.55 -33.06
C GLU A 305 -14.62 -9.02 -31.60
N GLN A 306 -13.46 -8.76 -31.00
CA GLN A 306 -13.21 -9.11 -29.59
C GLN A 306 -13.95 -8.20 -28.61
N GLU A 307 -14.16 -6.93 -28.98
CA GLU A 307 -15.01 -6.03 -28.21
C GLU A 307 -16.50 -6.39 -28.34
N SER A 308 -16.95 -6.98 -29.45
CA SER A 308 -18.34 -7.42 -29.61
C SER A 308 -18.61 -8.81 -29.00
N ASN A 309 -17.58 -9.65 -28.77
CA ASN A 309 -17.72 -10.97 -28.17
C ASN A 309 -16.63 -11.24 -27.09
N PRO A 310 -16.83 -10.80 -25.83
CA PRO A 310 -15.79 -10.77 -24.83
C PRO A 310 -15.55 -12.16 -24.23
N THR A 311 -14.36 -12.71 -24.39
CA THR A 311 -13.97 -14.01 -23.80
C THR A 311 -13.87 -13.98 -22.27
N THR A 312 -13.78 -12.79 -21.67
CA THR A 312 -13.66 -12.61 -20.22
C THR A 312 -14.42 -11.38 -19.73
N PRO A 313 -14.85 -11.36 -18.44
CA PRO A 313 -15.39 -10.15 -17.86
C PRO A 313 -14.37 -9.01 -17.86
N GLY A 314 -14.79 -7.81 -18.25
CA GLY A 314 -13.93 -6.61 -18.21
C GLY A 314 -13.63 -5.99 -19.58
N MET A 315 -13.95 -6.69 -20.69
CA MET A 315 -13.46 -6.30 -22.03
C MET A 315 -14.41 -5.39 -22.85
N LYS A 316 -15.74 -5.64 -22.84
CA LYS A 316 -16.71 -4.97 -23.75
C LYS A 316 -17.44 -3.75 -23.17
N TYR A 317 -17.97 -3.88 -21.97
CA TYR A 317 -18.90 -2.88 -21.41
C TYR A 317 -18.17 -1.79 -20.62
N LYS A 318 -18.77 -0.60 -20.46
CA LYS A 318 -18.34 0.35 -19.41
C LYS A 318 -18.54 -0.32 -18.05
N HIS A 319 -17.49 -0.91 -17.50
CA HIS A 319 -17.59 -1.75 -16.30
C HIS A 319 -17.78 -0.95 -15.01
N TYR A 320 -17.20 0.24 -14.90
CA TYR A 320 -17.29 1.09 -13.71
C TYR A 320 -17.67 2.51 -14.10
N SER A 321 -18.97 2.78 -14.13
CA SER A 321 -19.45 4.15 -14.27
C SER A 321 -20.26 4.49 -13.02
N PRO A 322 -19.72 5.29 -12.08
CA PRO A 322 -20.59 5.92 -11.12
C PRO A 322 -21.62 6.78 -11.88
N THR A 323 -22.77 7.04 -11.25
CA THR A 323 -23.77 7.97 -11.79
C THR A 323 -23.25 9.41 -11.81
N ALA A 324 -22.25 9.70 -10.96
CA ALA A 324 -21.53 10.95 -10.97
C ALA A 324 -20.56 11.03 -12.17
N ARG A 325 -20.40 12.23 -12.74
CA ARG A 325 -19.40 12.48 -13.78
C ARG A 325 -17.98 12.31 -13.21
N VAL A 326 -17.19 11.44 -13.82
CA VAL A 326 -15.76 11.22 -13.47
C VAL A 326 -14.88 12.03 -14.40
N VAL A 327 -13.88 12.71 -13.85
CA VAL A 327 -12.87 13.46 -14.61
C VAL A 327 -11.50 13.04 -14.12
N MET A 328 -10.69 12.48 -15.01
CA MET A 328 -9.31 12.08 -14.70
C MET A 328 -8.37 13.24 -15.02
N LEU A 329 -7.62 13.71 -14.02
CA LEU A 329 -6.60 14.75 -14.18
C LEU A 329 -5.24 14.09 -14.43
N LEU A 330 -4.64 14.38 -15.59
CA LEU A 330 -3.32 13.89 -15.95
C LEU A 330 -2.26 14.96 -15.67
N SER A 331 -1.21 14.62 -14.93
CA SER A 331 -0.08 15.52 -14.66
C SER A 331 0.84 15.64 -15.87
N THR A 332 1.24 16.86 -16.22
CA THR A 332 2.18 17.15 -17.32
C THR A 332 3.57 16.56 -17.10
N LYS A 333 3.96 16.23 -15.86
CA LYS A 333 5.27 15.64 -15.52
C LYS A 333 5.41 14.14 -15.89
N LEU A 334 4.32 13.43 -16.16
CA LEU A 334 4.35 12.01 -16.58
C LEU A 334 4.61 11.81 -18.08
N PHE A 335 4.74 12.90 -18.85
CA PHE A 335 4.94 12.87 -20.30
C PHE A 335 6.39 12.67 -20.81
N PRO A 336 7.50 13.02 -20.11
CA PRO A 336 8.84 12.93 -20.70
C PRO A 336 9.34 11.50 -20.98
N SER A 337 8.96 10.51 -20.17
CA SER A 337 9.47 9.14 -20.30
C SER A 337 8.83 8.34 -21.45
N ALA A 338 7.68 8.79 -21.97
CA ALA A 338 7.04 8.18 -23.14
C ALA A 338 7.60 8.71 -24.48
N ILE A 339 8.38 9.81 -24.44
CA ILE A 339 8.87 10.54 -25.63
C ILE A 339 10.28 10.07 -26.04
N ALA A 340 11.00 9.35 -25.18
CA ALA A 340 12.34 8.83 -25.49
C ALA A 340 12.32 7.49 -26.24
N ARG A 341 11.81 7.47 -27.47
CA ARG A 341 12.18 6.44 -28.46
C ARG A 341 12.76 7.14 -29.69
N PRO A 342 14.02 6.87 -30.07
CA PRO A 342 14.60 7.48 -31.26
C PRO A 342 14.01 6.79 -32.50
N CYS A 343 13.15 7.49 -33.22
CA CYS A 343 12.79 7.10 -34.58
C CYS A 343 13.18 8.23 -35.53
N HIS A 344 14.08 7.90 -36.45
CA HIS A 344 14.67 8.79 -37.43
C HIS A 344 13.61 9.44 -38.33
N SER A 345 13.24 10.69 -38.05
CA SER A 345 12.84 11.72 -39.02
C SER A 345 12.56 13.04 -38.29
N SER A 346 12.78 14.15 -38.97
CA SER A 346 12.78 15.57 -38.55
C SER A 346 11.71 16.05 -37.54
N PRO A 347 11.98 17.15 -36.80
CA PRO A 347 11.25 17.52 -35.59
C PRO A 347 9.90 18.14 -35.93
N THR A 348 8.83 17.37 -35.74
CA THR A 348 7.47 17.92 -35.62
C THR A 348 7.09 17.94 -34.15
N SER A 349 6.66 19.12 -33.69
CA SER A 349 6.45 19.51 -32.29
C SER A 349 5.81 18.43 -31.41
N SER A 350 6.25 18.37 -30.15
CA SER A 350 5.69 17.63 -29.01
C SER A 350 4.14 17.58 -28.96
N THR A 351 3.46 18.58 -29.52
CA THR A 351 2.00 18.65 -29.68
C THR A 351 1.39 17.53 -30.55
N GLN A 352 2.07 17.08 -31.61
CA GLN A 352 1.54 16.00 -32.46
C GLN A 352 1.63 14.62 -31.80
N ALA A 353 2.66 14.38 -30.98
CA ALA A 353 2.81 13.15 -30.21
C ALA A 353 1.80 13.06 -29.04
N VAL A 354 1.47 14.20 -28.42
CA VAL A 354 0.38 14.27 -27.42
C VAL A 354 -0.97 13.98 -28.07
N ASN A 355 -1.22 14.54 -29.25
CA ASN A 355 -2.47 14.28 -29.98
C ASN A 355 -2.61 12.82 -30.44
N SER A 356 -1.52 12.13 -30.83
CA SER A 356 -1.59 10.71 -31.20
C SER A 356 -1.86 9.80 -30.01
N LEU A 357 -1.31 10.09 -28.82
CA LEU A 357 -1.61 9.38 -27.57
C LEU A 357 -3.05 9.60 -27.08
N ILE A 358 -3.59 10.80 -27.25
CA ILE A 358 -5.00 11.12 -26.96
C ILE A 358 -5.95 10.39 -27.93
N ASN A 359 -5.53 10.19 -29.18
CA ASN A 359 -6.34 9.56 -30.23
C ASN A 359 -6.41 8.02 -30.15
N GLN A 360 -5.69 7.37 -29.23
CA GLN A 360 -5.70 5.89 -29.08
C GLN A 360 -6.83 5.34 -28.18
N SER A 361 -7.75 6.18 -27.69
CA SER A 361 -8.98 5.70 -27.04
C SER A 361 -10.12 5.53 -28.06
N PRO A 362 -10.74 4.33 -28.18
CA PRO A 362 -11.84 4.12 -29.11
C PRO A 362 -13.09 4.90 -28.65
N SER A 363 -13.60 5.72 -29.56
CA SER A 363 -14.92 6.36 -29.56
C SER A 363 -15.39 7.01 -28.24
N SER A 364 -15.07 8.29 -28.06
CA SER A 364 -16.06 9.27 -27.62
C SER A 364 -15.59 10.68 -28.00
N THR A 365 -16.39 11.40 -28.79
CA THR A 365 -16.42 12.85 -28.96
C THR A 365 -15.19 13.64 -28.48
N ARG A 366 -14.41 14.16 -29.45
CA ARG A 366 -13.30 15.10 -29.25
C ARG A 366 -13.59 16.11 -28.13
N THR A 367 -13.01 15.92 -26.96
CA THR A 367 -12.90 16.97 -25.94
C THR A 367 -11.47 17.46 -25.92
N THR A 368 -11.27 18.70 -26.37
CA THR A 368 -10.03 19.45 -26.20
C THR A 368 -9.60 19.34 -24.72
N PRO A 369 -8.30 19.17 -24.41
CA PRO A 369 -7.83 19.20 -23.04
C PRO A 369 -8.38 20.43 -22.30
N GLN A 370 -9.11 20.21 -21.20
CA GLN A 370 -9.71 21.28 -20.40
C GLN A 370 -8.95 21.38 -19.06
N SER A 371 -8.73 22.60 -18.57
CA SER A 371 -8.20 22.79 -17.22
C SER A 371 -9.24 22.37 -16.18
N PHE A 372 -8.77 21.91 -15.01
CA PHE A 372 -9.66 21.57 -13.88
C PHE A 372 -10.61 22.73 -13.53
N ALA A 373 -10.11 23.96 -13.52
CA ALA A 373 -10.92 25.16 -13.28
C ALA A 373 -12.03 25.39 -14.32
N LYS A 374 -11.82 24.98 -15.59
CA LYS A 374 -12.86 25.05 -16.63
C LYS A 374 -13.94 23.99 -16.38
N VAL A 375 -13.54 22.76 -16.09
CA VAL A 375 -14.46 21.65 -15.76
C VAL A 375 -15.36 22.01 -14.58
N VAL A 376 -14.78 22.55 -13.50
CA VAL A 376 -15.53 22.97 -12.31
C VAL A 376 -16.53 24.09 -12.65
N ARG A 377 -16.11 25.11 -13.41
CA ARG A 377 -16.99 26.22 -13.83
C ARG A 377 -18.16 25.75 -14.70
N GLU A 378 -17.93 24.84 -15.63
CA GLU A 378 -18.98 24.25 -16.46
C GLU A 378 -19.98 23.44 -15.61
N GLN A 379 -19.51 22.69 -14.61
CA GLN A 379 -20.40 21.96 -13.69
C GLN A 379 -21.23 22.90 -12.82
N ILE A 380 -20.63 23.97 -12.30
CA ILE A 380 -21.35 25.01 -11.54
C ILE A 380 -22.44 25.65 -12.43
N ALA A 381 -22.09 26.05 -13.65
CA ALA A 381 -23.03 26.65 -14.59
C ALA A 381 -24.20 25.71 -14.93
N SER A 382 -23.91 24.42 -15.19
CA SER A 382 -24.95 23.42 -15.48
C SER A 382 -25.85 23.15 -14.26
N HIS A 383 -25.32 23.19 -13.04
CA HIS A 383 -26.10 23.01 -11.82
C HIS A 383 -27.03 24.21 -11.58
N LEU A 384 -26.50 25.44 -11.72
CA LEU A 384 -27.28 26.67 -11.59
C LEU A 384 -28.40 26.79 -12.64
N ALA A 385 -28.16 26.28 -13.86
CA ALA A 385 -29.16 26.27 -14.92
C ALA A 385 -30.31 25.26 -14.70
N SER A 386 -30.12 24.27 -13.82
CA SER A 386 -31.11 23.22 -13.53
C SER A 386 -31.82 23.40 -12.19
N SER A 387 -31.29 24.24 -11.29
CA SER A 387 -31.92 24.56 -10.00
C SER A 387 -32.76 25.84 -10.09
N ASN A 388 -34.08 25.74 -9.95
CA ASN A 388 -35.00 26.89 -9.83
C ASN A 388 -34.89 27.64 -8.46
N ALA A 389 -33.85 27.38 -7.66
CA ALA A 389 -33.64 28.00 -6.36
C ALA A 389 -32.19 28.48 -6.23
N GLY A 390 -32.01 29.77 -5.94
CA GLY A 390 -30.74 30.50 -5.98
C GLY A 390 -29.66 30.10 -4.96
N THR A 391 -29.73 28.94 -4.33
CA THR A 391 -28.63 28.36 -3.53
C THR A 391 -28.66 26.83 -3.62
N GLY A 392 -27.64 26.24 -4.26
CA GLY A 392 -27.48 24.79 -4.40
C GLY A 392 -26.09 24.34 -3.94
N LYS A 393 -26.02 23.23 -3.21
CA LYS A 393 -24.76 22.64 -2.75
C LYS A 393 -24.26 21.64 -3.79
N ILE A 394 -23.10 21.89 -4.38
CA ILE A 394 -22.45 20.96 -5.32
C ILE A 394 -21.40 20.16 -4.55
N ASN A 395 -21.53 18.84 -4.56
CA ASN A 395 -20.54 17.94 -3.96
C ASN A 395 -19.59 17.45 -5.06
N ILE A 396 -18.30 17.80 -4.95
CA ILE A 396 -17.25 17.32 -5.84
C ILE A 396 -16.40 16.31 -5.07
N GLY A 397 -16.44 15.04 -5.46
CA GLY A 397 -15.54 14.02 -4.93
C GLY A 397 -14.20 14.08 -5.66
N LEU A 398 -13.11 14.25 -4.92
CA LEU A 398 -11.75 14.20 -5.46
C LEU A 398 -11.12 12.88 -5.02
N MET A 399 -10.79 12.03 -6.00
CA MET A 399 -10.04 10.81 -5.76
C MET A 399 -8.59 11.06 -6.16
N THR A 400 -7.69 10.92 -5.19
CA THR A 400 -6.27 11.16 -5.34
C THR A 400 -5.51 9.92 -4.87
N THR A 401 -4.31 9.67 -5.41
CA THR A 401 -3.42 8.70 -4.76
C THR A 401 -2.89 9.32 -3.47
N PRO A 402 -2.71 8.54 -2.38
CA PRO A 402 -2.26 9.06 -1.09
C PRO A 402 -1.03 9.97 -1.21
N ASP A 403 -0.11 9.61 -2.11
CA ASP A 403 1.17 10.29 -2.29
C ASP A 403 1.15 11.43 -3.33
N SER A 404 0.02 11.70 -3.99
CA SER A 404 -0.05 12.78 -4.97
C SER A 404 0.06 14.16 -4.32
N ASP A 405 0.68 15.11 -5.02
CA ASP A 405 0.75 16.51 -4.57
C ASP A 405 -0.66 17.08 -4.30
N LEU A 406 -1.65 16.67 -5.10
CA LEU A 406 -3.05 17.07 -4.95
C LEU A 406 -3.69 16.46 -3.69
N SER A 407 -3.40 15.20 -3.37
CA SER A 407 -3.81 14.56 -2.10
C SER A 407 -3.27 15.36 -0.92
N ARG A 408 -1.96 15.60 -0.90
CA ARG A 408 -1.30 16.34 0.18
C ARG A 408 -1.91 17.73 0.39
N HIS A 409 -2.17 18.46 -0.69
CA HIS A 409 -2.78 19.79 -0.62
C HIS A 409 -4.26 19.78 -0.19
N ILE A 410 -5.05 18.79 -0.64
CA ILE A 410 -6.47 18.67 -0.22
C ILE A 410 -6.56 18.26 1.24
N PHE A 411 -5.77 17.27 1.69
CA PHE A 411 -5.83 16.76 3.06
C PHE A 411 -5.08 17.64 4.07
N SER A 412 -4.12 18.48 3.66
CA SER A 412 -3.60 19.54 4.52
C SER A 412 -4.66 20.60 4.83
N SER A 413 -5.60 20.80 3.90
CA SER A 413 -6.70 21.78 4.00
C SER A 413 -7.94 21.27 4.76
N PHE A 414 -8.11 19.96 4.86
CA PHE A 414 -9.19 19.30 5.60
C PHE A 414 -8.60 18.54 6.79
N THR A 415 -8.50 19.20 7.94
CA THR A 415 -8.32 18.53 9.24
C THR A 415 -9.69 18.24 9.86
N PRO A 416 -10.29 17.05 9.66
CA PRO A 416 -11.28 16.56 10.61
C PRO A 416 -10.52 16.07 11.86
N SER A 417 -10.91 16.61 13.02
CA SER A 417 -10.58 16.05 14.32
C SER A 417 -10.84 14.54 14.29
N LEU A 418 -9.79 13.73 14.45
CA LEU A 418 -9.91 12.29 14.59
C LEU A 418 -10.86 11.99 15.75
N SER A 419 -11.99 11.37 15.44
CA SER A 419 -12.98 10.92 16.42
C SER A 419 -12.42 9.76 17.24
N ALA A 420 -12.64 9.87 18.54
CA ALA A 420 -12.17 9.02 19.60
C ALA A 420 -12.47 7.52 19.40
N HIS A 421 -11.42 6.73 19.18
CA HIS A 421 -11.32 5.39 19.74
C HIS A 421 -9.96 5.26 20.42
N ASP A 422 -10.01 5.20 21.75
CA ASP A 422 -8.91 5.08 22.73
C ASP A 422 -7.84 6.18 22.65
N THR A 423 -8.21 7.37 23.15
CA THR A 423 -7.55 8.67 22.94
C THR A 423 -6.43 8.99 23.93
N THR A 424 -5.52 8.05 24.22
CA THR A 424 -4.27 8.40 24.90
C THR A 424 -3.09 7.98 24.05
N MET A 425 -2.36 8.99 23.55
CA MET A 425 -1.07 8.80 22.87
C MET A 425 -0.18 7.91 23.75
N LYS A 426 0.32 6.82 23.17
CA LYS A 426 1.26 5.91 23.85
C LYS A 426 2.67 6.47 23.70
N PRO A 427 3.53 6.39 24.72
CA PRO A 427 4.91 6.84 24.60
C PRO A 427 5.61 6.18 23.40
N VAL A 428 6.25 6.98 22.55
CA VAL A 428 7.23 6.43 21.60
C VAL A 428 8.43 5.95 22.41
N ILE A 429 8.98 4.79 22.06
CA ILE A 429 10.05 4.16 22.84
C ILE A 429 11.37 4.42 22.12
N LEU A 430 12.27 5.19 22.74
CA LEU A 430 13.61 5.47 22.22
C LEU A 430 14.65 4.64 22.97
N TYR A 431 15.24 3.68 22.26
CA TYR A 431 16.35 2.87 22.74
C TYR A 431 17.66 3.57 22.41
N THR A 432 18.38 4.00 23.44
CA THR A 432 19.52 4.92 23.26
C THR A 432 20.59 4.76 24.34
N ALA A 433 21.71 5.46 24.13
CA ALA A 433 22.80 5.62 25.07
C ALA A 433 23.28 7.08 25.03
N GLY A 434 24.05 7.51 26.04
CA GLY A 434 24.58 8.88 26.16
C GLY A 434 25.72 9.19 25.16
N THR A 435 25.45 9.00 23.87
CA THR A 435 26.36 9.29 22.75
C THR A 435 25.79 10.41 21.88
N PRO A 436 26.61 11.08 21.04
CA PRO A 436 26.09 12.10 20.14
C PRO A 436 24.93 11.63 19.26
N ASN A 437 25.01 10.44 18.66
CA ASN A 437 23.93 9.91 17.81
C ASN A 437 22.66 9.59 18.60
N GLY A 438 22.79 9.11 19.84
CA GLY A 438 21.65 8.89 20.74
C GLY A 438 21.01 10.20 21.19
N GLN A 439 21.82 11.20 21.50
CA GLN A 439 21.40 12.50 22.03
C GLN A 439 20.71 13.38 20.99
N LYS A 440 20.98 13.22 19.69
CA LYS A 440 20.21 13.92 18.65
C LYS A 440 18.73 13.57 18.73
N CYS A 441 18.45 12.28 18.94
CA CYS A 441 17.08 11.78 19.03
C CYS A 441 16.42 12.21 20.35
N SER A 442 17.12 12.10 21.48
CA SER A 442 16.55 12.52 22.77
C SER A 442 16.33 14.03 22.84
N ASN A 443 17.26 14.84 22.31
CA ASN A 443 17.07 16.29 22.21
C ASN A 443 15.81 16.62 21.40
N PHE A 444 15.61 15.94 20.27
CA PHE A 444 14.42 16.20 19.48
C PHE A 444 13.14 15.76 20.19
N THR A 445 13.13 14.60 20.85
CA THR A 445 11.95 14.14 21.57
C THR A 445 11.61 15.02 22.78
N GLU A 446 12.59 15.65 23.43
CA GLU A 446 12.33 16.67 24.46
C GLU A 446 11.82 17.98 23.88
N GLU A 447 12.34 18.42 22.73
CA GLU A 447 11.83 19.60 22.03
C GLU A 447 10.37 19.38 21.60
N LEU A 448 10.04 18.18 21.11
CA LEU A 448 8.66 17.77 20.80
C LEU A 448 7.80 17.73 22.06
N ARG A 449 8.27 17.13 23.16
CA ARG A 449 7.54 17.10 24.43
C ARG A 449 7.26 18.52 24.97
N SER A 450 8.22 19.42 24.83
CA SER A 450 8.07 20.82 25.25
C SER A 450 7.09 21.60 24.35
N ALA A 451 7.06 21.31 23.05
CA ALA A 451 6.22 22.02 22.08
C ALA A 451 4.80 21.43 21.95
N TYR A 452 4.65 20.14 22.25
CA TYR A 452 3.42 19.36 22.10
C TYR A 452 3.12 18.61 23.40
N PRO A 453 2.21 19.14 24.26
CA PRO A 453 1.93 18.56 25.58
C PRO A 453 1.45 17.10 25.55
N ASP A 454 0.82 16.67 24.45
CA ASP A 454 0.32 15.30 24.28
C ASP A 454 1.42 14.32 23.83
N PHE A 455 2.58 14.82 23.41
CA PHE A 455 3.69 13.97 22.97
C PHE A 455 4.39 13.32 24.16
N GLN A 456 4.36 11.98 24.20
CA GLN A 456 5.01 11.18 25.22
C GLN A 456 6.15 10.35 24.61
N VAL A 457 7.24 10.22 25.36
CA VAL A 457 8.39 9.39 24.99
C VAL A 457 8.92 8.68 26.23
N GLU A 458 9.25 7.41 26.05
CA GLU A 458 9.92 6.55 27.01
C GLU A 458 11.36 6.30 26.54
N TYR A 459 12.31 6.33 27.47
CA TYR A 459 13.72 6.09 27.17
C TYR A 459 14.18 4.75 27.73
N VAL A 460 14.74 3.91 26.86
CA VAL A 460 15.35 2.64 27.23
C VAL A 460 16.86 2.77 27.07
N SER A 461 17.58 2.67 28.19
CA SER A 461 19.04 2.70 28.21
C SER A 461 19.61 1.40 27.64
N ILE A 462 20.49 1.50 26.64
CA ILE A 462 21.21 0.36 26.06
C ILE A 462 22.67 0.37 26.53
N SER A 463 23.09 -0.70 27.19
CA SER A 463 24.46 -0.86 27.70
C SER A 463 25.42 -1.31 26.61
N LEU A 464 26.12 -0.35 25.98
CA LEU A 464 27.14 -0.64 24.96
C LEU A 464 28.26 -1.54 25.48
N GLY A 465 28.69 -1.37 26.74
CA GLY A 465 29.72 -2.19 27.37
C GLY A 465 29.30 -3.65 27.61
N LYS A 466 28.00 -3.93 27.73
CA LYS A 466 27.45 -5.29 27.83
C LYS A 466 27.08 -5.89 26.47
N ASN A 467 27.25 -5.14 25.38
CA ASN A 467 26.80 -5.51 24.04
C ASN A 467 25.29 -5.80 23.93
N GLU A 468 24.48 -5.10 24.72
CA GLU A 468 23.02 -5.26 24.71
C GLU A 468 22.42 -4.94 23.32
N GLN A 469 23.01 -4.00 22.58
CA GLN A 469 22.66 -3.68 21.18
C GLN A 469 22.92 -4.81 20.17
N LYS A 470 23.55 -5.91 20.60
CA LYS A 470 23.82 -7.10 19.77
C LYS A 470 22.96 -8.29 20.19
N GLU A 471 22.11 -8.14 21.21
CA GLU A 471 21.19 -9.19 21.63
C GLU A 471 20.05 -9.38 20.62
N ALA A 472 19.54 -10.62 20.51
CA ALA A 472 18.54 -10.98 19.51
C ALA A 472 17.29 -10.09 19.54
N TRP A 473 16.79 -9.76 20.74
CA TRP A 473 15.61 -8.91 20.92
C TRP A 473 15.84 -7.47 20.41
N PHE A 474 17.06 -6.95 20.53
CA PHE A 474 17.38 -5.61 20.04
C PHE A 474 17.58 -5.63 18.52
N LEU A 475 18.16 -6.71 17.98
CA LEU A 475 18.33 -6.89 16.53
C LEU A 475 17.00 -7.00 15.78
N GLU A 476 15.93 -7.48 16.43
CA GLU A 476 14.56 -7.43 15.89
C GLU A 476 14.04 -5.99 15.74
N ILE A 477 14.53 -5.05 16.56
CA ILE A 477 14.16 -3.63 16.52
C ILE A 477 15.09 -2.87 15.56
N ASN A 478 16.40 -3.13 15.64
CA ASN A 478 17.42 -2.54 14.80
C ASN A 478 18.37 -3.62 14.26
N PRO A 479 18.19 -4.05 13.00
CA PRO A 479 19.06 -5.06 12.40
C PRO A 479 20.52 -4.61 12.23
N ASN A 480 20.83 -3.30 12.28
CA ASN A 480 22.20 -2.79 12.30
C ASN A 480 22.92 -3.13 13.64
N GLY A 481 22.16 -3.41 14.70
CA GLY A 481 22.70 -3.68 16.03
C GLY A 481 23.55 -2.52 16.56
N ARG A 482 23.08 -1.29 16.31
CA ARG A 482 23.68 -0.03 16.76
C ARG A 482 22.60 0.81 17.46
N ILE A 483 22.99 1.82 18.20
CA ILE A 483 22.06 2.82 18.73
C ILE A 483 22.15 4.09 17.88
N PRO A 484 21.09 4.93 17.82
CA PRO A 484 19.77 4.75 18.43
C PRO A 484 18.81 3.86 17.63
N ALA A 485 17.72 3.45 18.28
CA ALA A 485 16.55 2.85 17.64
C ALA A 485 15.25 3.40 18.28
N LEU A 486 14.19 3.51 17.50
CA LEU A 486 12.89 3.99 17.93
C LEU A 486 11.81 2.95 17.59
N LYS A 487 10.87 2.72 18.51
CA LYS A 487 9.65 1.94 18.29
C LYS A 487 8.44 2.81 18.57
N ASP A 488 7.47 2.78 17.66
CA ASP A 488 6.27 3.63 17.73
C ASP A 488 4.98 2.81 17.92
N PRO A 489 4.48 2.68 19.17
CA PRO A 489 3.23 1.97 19.45
C PRO A 489 1.99 2.60 18.81
N ASN A 490 2.01 3.91 18.51
CA ASN A 490 0.90 4.61 17.88
C ASN A 490 0.77 4.28 16.39
N ARG A 491 1.82 3.68 15.79
CA ARG A 491 1.86 3.26 14.39
C ARG A 491 2.12 1.76 14.24
N GLY A 492 1.42 0.97 15.05
CA GLY A 492 1.46 -0.50 14.97
C GLY A 492 2.78 -1.11 15.46
N GLY A 493 3.55 -0.38 16.28
CA GLY A 493 4.85 -0.83 16.77
C GLY A 493 5.97 -0.70 15.73
N HIS A 494 5.83 0.22 14.77
CA HIS A 494 6.83 0.44 13.71
C HIS A 494 8.20 0.81 14.29
N CYS A 495 9.26 0.15 13.81
CA CYS A 495 10.63 0.38 14.24
C CYS A 495 11.41 1.22 13.22
N VAL A 496 12.20 2.17 13.71
CA VAL A 496 13.07 3.04 12.91
C VAL A 496 14.46 3.03 13.55
N PHE A 497 15.50 2.82 12.75
CA PHE A 497 16.89 2.91 13.18
C PHE A 497 17.65 3.92 12.31
N GLU A 498 18.85 4.31 12.75
CA GLU A 498 19.64 5.47 12.29
C GLU A 498 19.13 6.83 12.81
N SER A 499 20.03 7.62 13.40
CA SER A 499 19.64 8.85 14.11
C SER A 499 19.01 9.89 13.18
N ALA A 500 19.51 10.04 11.95
CA ALA A 500 18.96 10.99 10.98
C ALA A 500 17.57 10.53 10.49
N ALA A 501 17.38 9.22 10.27
CA ALA A 501 16.10 8.66 9.88
C ALA A 501 15.06 8.80 11.00
N ILE A 502 15.45 8.58 12.26
CA ILE A 502 14.58 8.79 13.43
C ILE A 502 14.15 10.25 13.55
N ILE A 503 15.05 11.22 13.36
CA ILE A 503 14.71 12.65 13.40
C ILE A 503 13.73 13.00 12.28
N LEU A 504 13.97 12.56 11.05
CA LEU A 504 13.05 12.80 9.93
C LEU A 504 11.69 12.11 10.14
N TYR A 505 11.68 10.92 10.75
CA TYR A 505 10.45 10.22 11.10
C TYR A 505 9.65 10.98 12.15
N LEU A 506 10.31 11.43 13.23
CA LEU A 506 9.68 12.20 14.30
C LEU A 506 9.16 13.55 13.80
N GLU A 507 9.91 14.22 12.93
CA GLU A 507 9.50 15.48 12.30
C GLU A 507 8.20 15.30 11.53
N LYS A 508 8.18 14.32 10.61
CA LYS A 508 7.04 14.04 9.77
C LYS A 508 5.76 13.70 10.55
N HIS A 509 5.89 13.02 11.68
CA HIS A 509 4.75 12.45 12.38
C HIS A 509 4.32 13.20 13.64
N TYR A 510 5.23 13.97 14.24
CA TYR A 510 5.02 14.58 15.55
C TYR A 510 5.34 16.09 15.60
N ASP A 511 5.75 16.72 14.48
CA ASP A 511 5.85 18.19 14.35
C ASP A 511 4.80 18.80 13.38
N PRO A 512 3.48 18.60 13.59
CA PRO A 512 2.45 19.00 12.63
C PRO A 512 2.32 20.52 12.45
N LYS A 513 2.81 21.33 13.41
CA LYS A 513 2.81 22.79 13.31
C LYS A 513 4.09 23.33 12.66
N HIS A 514 4.98 22.44 12.22
CA HIS A 514 6.29 22.79 11.68
C HIS A 514 7.05 23.76 12.60
N ILE A 515 7.11 23.46 13.90
CA ILE A 515 7.84 24.29 14.87
C ILE A 515 9.35 24.14 14.63
N PHE A 516 9.80 22.93 14.28
CA PHE A 516 11.20 22.57 14.05
C PHE A 516 11.51 22.27 12.57
N SER A 517 10.54 22.52 11.69
CA SER A 517 10.60 22.23 10.26
C SER A 517 9.89 23.31 9.43
N TRP A 518 9.73 23.10 8.13
CA TRP A 518 8.94 23.97 7.24
C TRP A 518 7.86 23.14 6.55
N ASN A 519 6.77 23.79 6.17
CA ASN A 519 5.74 23.15 5.37
C ASN A 519 6.30 22.75 3.99
N GLU A 520 5.70 21.75 3.35
CA GLU A 520 6.12 21.29 2.02
C GLU A 520 5.49 22.11 0.88
N GLU A 521 5.25 23.40 1.10
CA GLU A 521 4.65 24.33 0.15
C GLU A 521 5.50 25.60 0.01
N GLY A 522 5.43 26.26 -1.16
CA GLY A 522 6.15 27.51 -1.39
C GLY A 522 7.68 27.36 -1.27
N ASP A 523 8.31 28.32 -0.59
CA ASP A 523 9.75 28.30 -0.29
C ASP A 523 10.12 27.23 0.75
N GLY A 524 9.15 26.68 1.48
CA GLY A 524 9.36 25.58 2.43
C GLY A 524 9.92 24.31 1.77
N ILE A 525 9.64 24.06 0.49
CA ILE A 525 10.24 22.96 -0.29
C ILE A 525 11.76 23.16 -0.43
N ASP A 526 12.19 24.37 -0.76
CA ASP A 526 13.61 24.71 -0.89
C ASP A 526 14.29 24.66 0.48
N LYS A 527 13.61 25.13 1.53
CA LYS A 527 14.10 25.01 2.92
C LYS A 527 14.24 23.56 3.37
N ARG A 528 13.34 22.67 2.98
CA ARG A 528 13.48 21.23 3.25
C ARG A 528 14.72 20.67 2.57
N SER A 529 15.03 21.09 1.34
CA SER A 529 16.26 20.70 0.65
C SER A 529 17.51 21.22 1.37
N GLU A 530 17.50 22.46 1.86
CA GLU A 530 18.58 23.01 2.70
C GLU A 530 18.76 22.19 3.99
N VAL A 531 17.66 21.84 4.68
CA VAL A 531 17.69 21.01 5.90
C VAL A 531 18.31 19.66 5.63
N LEU A 532 17.87 18.95 4.57
CA LEU A 532 18.44 17.65 4.21
C LEU A 532 19.93 17.77 3.90
N SER A 533 20.33 18.83 3.20
CA SER A 533 21.75 19.08 2.89
C SER A 533 22.58 19.19 4.18
N TRP A 534 22.10 19.92 5.19
CA TRP A 534 22.80 20.02 6.48
C TRP A 534 22.75 18.73 7.30
N ILE A 535 21.63 18.01 7.30
CA ILE A 535 21.51 16.72 7.99
C ILE A 535 22.54 15.73 7.45
N PHE A 536 22.65 15.60 6.12
CA PHE A 536 23.59 14.68 5.50
C PHE A 536 25.04 15.18 5.51
N PHE A 537 25.26 16.50 5.53
CA PHE A 537 26.59 17.07 5.78
C PHE A 537 27.11 16.70 7.18
N VAL A 538 26.27 16.83 8.21
CA VAL A 538 26.64 16.41 9.58
C VAL A 538 26.80 14.89 9.66
N HIS A 539 25.87 14.13 9.06
CA HIS A 539 25.84 12.68 9.15
C HIS A 539 26.99 12.00 8.38
N GLY A 540 27.36 12.49 7.20
CA GLY A 540 28.47 11.96 6.40
C GLY A 540 29.82 12.65 6.64
N GLY A 541 29.82 13.87 7.17
CA GLY A 541 31.01 14.66 7.43
C GLY A 541 31.37 14.69 8.92
N ILE A 542 30.68 15.51 9.71
CA ILE A 542 31.13 15.82 11.08
C ILE A 542 31.13 14.60 11.99
N GLY A 543 30.04 13.82 12.02
CA GLY A 543 29.92 12.67 12.92
C GLY A 543 31.01 11.62 12.70
N PRO A 544 31.15 11.06 11.49
CA PRO A 544 32.17 10.07 11.18
C PRO A 544 33.60 10.57 11.39
N MET A 545 33.86 11.87 11.21
CA MET A 545 35.19 12.44 11.34
C MET A 545 35.59 12.74 12.80
N GLN A 546 34.64 12.68 13.74
CA GLN A 546 34.87 12.93 15.17
C GLN A 546 34.95 11.65 16.01
N GLU A 547 35.02 10.48 15.38
CA GLU A 547 35.28 9.21 16.08
C GLU A 547 36.77 9.07 16.44
N ASP A 548 37.08 8.69 17.69
CA ASP A 548 38.47 8.49 18.14
C ASP A 548 39.02 7.14 17.66
N ILE A 549 39.55 7.11 16.43
CA ILE A 549 40.16 5.92 15.80
C ILE A 549 41.69 6.10 15.69
N PRO A 550 42.51 5.16 16.20
CA PRO A 550 43.98 5.30 16.24
C PRO A 550 44.69 5.50 14.90
N TYR A 551 44.09 5.09 13.78
CA TYR A 551 44.76 5.00 12.47
C TYR A 551 44.76 6.31 11.65
N GLY A 552 44.27 7.44 12.18
CA GLY A 552 44.24 8.69 11.40
C GLY A 552 43.97 9.97 12.17
N LYS A 553 44.32 10.06 13.46
CA LYS A 553 43.93 11.19 14.35
C LYS A 553 44.17 12.57 13.73
N THR A 554 45.34 12.82 13.13
CA THR A 554 45.65 14.12 12.49
C THR A 554 44.72 14.43 11.31
N ARG A 555 44.49 13.46 10.42
CA ARG A 555 43.62 13.65 9.24
C ARG A 555 42.17 13.93 9.64
N TYR A 556 41.67 13.25 10.65
CA TYR A 556 40.31 13.43 11.17
C TYR A 556 40.13 14.78 11.88
N ILE A 557 41.13 15.21 12.63
CA ILE A 557 41.16 16.53 13.27
C ILE A 557 41.20 17.64 12.20
N GLU A 558 42.07 17.53 11.20
CA GLU A 558 42.17 18.51 10.11
C GLU A 558 40.88 18.58 9.28
N GLU A 559 40.28 17.44 8.95
CA GLU A 559 39.00 17.42 8.24
C GLU A 559 37.86 17.99 9.09
N THR A 560 37.84 17.72 10.40
CA THR A 560 36.88 18.34 11.32
C THR A 560 37.04 19.87 11.35
N LYS A 561 38.27 20.39 11.39
CA LYS A 561 38.53 21.84 11.28
C LYS A 561 38.02 22.42 9.96
N ARG A 562 38.20 21.69 8.84
CA ARG A 562 37.65 22.07 7.54
C ARG A 562 36.12 22.11 7.55
N LEU A 563 35.47 21.13 8.16
CA LEU A 563 34.00 21.12 8.30
C LEU A 563 33.51 22.25 9.21
N TYR A 564 34.28 22.62 10.24
CA TYR A 564 33.96 23.74 11.12
C TYR A 564 34.11 25.08 10.41
N SER A 565 34.98 25.21 9.41
CA SER A 565 35.06 26.43 8.59
C SER A 565 33.84 26.62 7.67
N VAL A 566 33.21 25.51 7.24
CA VAL A 566 31.92 25.54 6.52
C VAL A 566 30.80 26.01 7.44
N LEU A 567 30.72 25.47 8.67
CA LEU A 567 29.76 25.92 9.68
C LEU A 567 29.96 27.39 10.05
N ASP A 568 31.20 27.82 10.27
CA ASP A 568 31.53 29.20 10.61
C ASP A 568 31.09 30.16 9.50
N SER A 569 31.35 29.81 8.24
CA SER A 569 30.90 30.60 7.09
C SER A 569 29.38 30.81 7.08
N ARG A 570 28.62 29.78 7.46
CA ARG A 570 27.15 29.87 7.58
C ARG A 570 26.73 30.69 8.81
N LEU A 571 27.28 30.39 9.98
CA LEU A 571 26.87 30.93 11.27
C LEU A 571 27.31 32.38 11.53
N ARG A 572 28.21 32.92 10.73
CA ARG A 572 28.50 34.37 10.73
C ARG A 572 27.36 35.22 10.17
N THR A 573 26.54 34.64 9.30
CA THR A 573 25.48 35.37 8.58
C THR A 573 24.08 34.93 8.97
N HIS A 574 23.94 33.79 9.67
CA HIS A 574 22.66 33.22 10.07
C HIS A 574 22.72 32.82 11.54
N ARG A 575 21.59 32.97 12.24
CA ARG A 575 21.46 32.57 13.64
C ARG A 575 21.45 31.04 13.81
N TRP A 576 20.86 30.33 12.84
CA TRP A 576 20.74 28.88 12.80
C TRP A 576 21.21 28.33 11.44
N LEU A 577 21.23 27.00 11.26
CA LEU A 577 21.77 26.40 10.04
C LEU A 577 20.91 26.65 8.80
N VAL A 578 19.59 26.72 8.95
CA VAL A 578 18.67 27.00 7.84
C VAL A 578 17.82 28.20 8.21
N ASP A 579 18.01 29.29 7.47
CA ASP A 579 17.39 30.58 7.76
C ASP A 579 17.74 31.05 9.20
N ASP A 580 16.89 31.90 9.80
CA ASP A 580 17.00 32.29 11.21
C ASP A 580 16.06 31.50 12.15
N LYS A 581 15.68 30.29 11.76
CA LYS A 581 14.79 29.40 12.53
C LYS A 581 15.54 28.18 13.09
N TYR A 582 15.31 27.87 14.37
CA TYR A 582 15.81 26.65 14.99
C TYR A 582 15.08 25.43 14.43
N SER A 583 15.83 24.44 13.93
CA SER A 583 15.26 23.34 13.17
C SER A 583 15.88 21.98 13.47
N ILE A 584 15.32 20.92 12.88
CA ILE A 584 15.90 19.57 12.93
C ILE A 584 17.33 19.48 12.37
N ALA A 585 17.76 20.42 11.52
CA ALA A 585 19.16 20.52 11.10
C ALA A 585 20.07 20.85 12.29
N ASP A 586 19.63 21.78 13.14
CA ASP A 586 20.37 22.22 14.32
C ASP A 586 20.39 21.15 15.41
N ILE A 587 19.23 20.53 15.65
CA ILE A 587 19.07 19.44 16.61
C ILE A 587 19.96 18.24 16.22
N ASN A 588 20.08 17.94 14.92
CA ASN A 588 20.96 16.89 14.42
C ASN A 588 22.46 17.27 14.53
N ALA A 589 22.82 18.54 14.35
CA ALA A 589 24.21 18.99 14.40
C ALA A 589 24.76 19.05 15.84
N TYR A 590 23.95 19.58 16.77
CA TYR A 590 24.42 20.03 18.07
C TYR A 590 25.19 18.97 18.89
N PRO A 591 24.72 17.72 19.07
CA PRO A 591 25.41 16.77 19.94
C PRO A 591 26.85 16.45 19.50
N TRP A 592 27.12 16.39 18.20
CA TRP A 592 28.50 16.19 17.73
C TRP A 592 29.36 17.43 17.98
N LEU A 593 28.80 18.62 17.77
CA LEU A 593 29.50 19.87 18.06
C LEU A 593 29.78 20.01 19.57
N GLN A 594 28.85 19.67 20.45
CA GLN A 594 29.05 19.72 21.91
C GLN A 594 30.20 18.82 22.38
N TYR A 595 30.51 17.74 21.65
CA TYR A 595 31.55 16.77 22.01
C TYR A 595 32.90 17.03 21.32
N TYR A 596 33.16 18.21 20.74
CA TYR A 596 34.42 18.48 20.02
C TYR A 596 35.69 18.23 20.85
N LYS A 597 35.66 18.51 22.17
CA LYS A 597 36.81 18.25 23.05
C LYS A 597 37.07 16.76 23.24
N TRP A 598 36.01 15.95 23.28
CA TRP A 598 36.13 14.50 23.33
C TRP A 598 36.70 13.94 22.02
N ALA A 599 36.39 14.60 20.89
CA ALA A 599 37.00 14.31 19.58
C ALA A 599 38.44 14.84 19.44
N GLY A 600 39.03 15.42 20.49
CA GLY A 600 40.42 15.88 20.52
C GLY A 600 40.68 17.29 19.98
N LEU A 601 39.64 18.08 19.69
CA LEU A 601 39.79 19.48 19.28
C LEU A 601 39.92 20.40 20.50
N LYS A 602 40.85 21.36 20.44
CA LYS A 602 41.00 22.39 21.49
C LYS A 602 40.08 23.58 21.24
N ASP A 603 39.92 24.44 22.23
CA ASP A 603 39.07 25.64 22.08
C ASP A 603 39.56 26.56 20.97
N GLU A 604 40.88 26.72 20.82
CA GLU A 604 41.47 27.52 19.75
C GLU A 604 41.19 26.98 18.32
N ASP A 605 40.83 25.70 18.20
CA ASP A 605 40.53 25.06 16.92
C ASP A 605 39.08 25.29 16.45
N VAL A 606 38.22 25.78 17.35
CA VAL A 606 36.79 25.99 17.08
C VAL A 606 36.52 27.47 16.83
N PRO A 607 35.97 27.86 15.66
CA PRO A 607 35.60 29.24 15.39
C PRO A 607 34.61 29.81 16.41
N GLN A 608 34.71 31.11 16.73
CA GLN A 608 33.87 31.74 17.75
C GLN A 608 32.37 31.64 17.42
N SER A 609 31.98 31.80 16.16
CA SER A 609 30.58 31.65 15.71
C SER A 609 29.99 30.26 15.99
N VAL A 610 30.82 29.22 15.92
CA VAL A 610 30.46 27.82 16.21
C VAL A 610 30.35 27.61 17.72
N LYS A 611 31.24 28.21 18.53
CA LYS A 611 31.12 28.19 20.01
C LYS A 611 29.84 28.88 20.47
N ASP A 612 29.57 30.06 19.94
CA ASP A 612 28.34 30.81 20.26
C ASP A 612 27.10 29.99 19.86
N TYR A 613 27.15 29.26 18.75
CA TYR A 613 26.08 28.34 18.33
C TYR A 613 25.90 27.14 19.25
N ILE A 614 26.99 26.54 19.74
CA ILE A 614 26.97 25.47 20.74
C ILE A 614 26.33 25.98 22.05
N ASP A 615 26.68 27.19 22.48
CA ASP A 615 26.13 27.81 23.68
C ASP A 615 24.64 28.14 23.51
N ARG A 616 24.23 28.71 22.38
CA ARG A 616 22.82 28.96 22.06
C ARG A 616 21.96 27.69 22.07
N ASN A 617 22.49 26.57 21.59
CA ASN A 617 21.79 25.28 21.68
C ASN A 617 21.68 24.80 23.13
N TRP A 618 22.78 24.87 23.89
CA TRP A 618 22.82 24.43 25.29
C TRP A 618 21.88 25.24 26.19
N GLU A 619 21.67 26.52 25.90
CA GLU A 619 20.75 27.37 26.66
C GLU A 619 19.28 26.92 26.57
N ARG A 620 18.93 26.11 25.56
CA ARG A 620 17.57 25.60 25.38
C ARG A 620 17.22 24.58 26.48
N PRO A 621 16.12 24.75 27.23
CA PRO A 621 15.75 23.83 28.31
C PRO A 621 15.58 22.39 27.85
N ALA A 622 14.90 22.17 26.72
CA ALA A 622 14.68 20.83 26.17
C ALA A 622 15.98 20.14 25.76
N VAL A 623 16.97 20.87 25.25
CA VAL A 623 18.30 20.32 24.97
C VAL A 623 18.97 19.85 26.25
N LYS A 624 18.91 20.61 27.35
CA LYS A 624 19.49 20.16 28.64
C LYS A 624 18.83 18.88 29.15
N GLU A 625 17.52 18.74 28.99
CA GLU A 625 16.81 17.48 29.33
C GLU A 625 17.20 16.34 28.39
N GLY A 626 17.31 16.60 27.09
CA GLY A 626 17.65 15.57 26.10
C GLY A 626 19.07 15.04 26.30
N MET A 627 19.99 15.91 26.70
CA MET A 627 21.38 15.56 26.99
C MET A 627 21.53 14.70 28.27
N LYS A 628 20.54 14.69 29.18
CA LYS A 628 20.49 13.78 30.34
C LYS A 628 20.15 12.34 29.95
N VAL A 629 19.52 12.12 28.81
CA VAL A 629 19.00 10.81 28.42
C VAL A 629 20.16 9.85 28.06
N PRO A 630 20.09 8.56 28.46
CA PRO A 630 19.02 7.91 29.23
C PRO A 630 19.23 7.91 30.77
N GLY A 631 20.37 8.38 31.29
CA GLY A 631 20.84 8.09 32.66
C GLY A 631 20.87 9.26 33.65
N GLY A 632 20.43 10.47 33.28
CA GLY A 632 20.30 11.61 34.18
C GLY A 632 21.57 12.42 34.50
N ASN A 633 22.76 11.93 34.14
CA ASN A 633 24.03 12.54 34.55
C ASN A 633 24.59 13.52 33.50
N LEU A 634 24.62 14.82 33.81
CA LEU A 634 25.24 15.87 33.00
C LEU A 634 26.70 16.19 33.37
N GLU A 635 27.22 15.64 34.46
CA GLU A 635 28.54 16.00 35.02
C GLU A 635 29.64 15.92 33.98
N TRP A 636 29.60 14.90 33.10
CA TRP A 636 30.61 14.75 32.05
C TRP A 636 30.51 15.85 30.98
N ILE A 637 29.30 16.26 30.61
CA ILE A 637 29.08 17.34 29.64
C ILE A 637 29.49 18.68 30.24
N GLU A 638 29.17 18.92 31.50
CA GLU A 638 29.60 20.12 32.23
C GLU A 638 31.12 20.20 32.35
N LYS A 639 31.79 19.08 32.66
CA LYS A 639 33.25 18.97 32.59
C LYS A 639 33.78 19.33 31.21
N MET A 640 33.22 18.78 30.13
CA MET A 640 33.65 19.14 28.75
C MET A 640 33.42 20.62 28.44
N ARG A 641 32.39 21.26 29.00
CA ARG A 641 32.14 22.69 28.82
C ARG A 641 33.05 23.59 29.65
N SER A 642 33.79 23.04 30.63
CA SER A 642 34.77 23.79 31.43
C SER A 642 35.96 24.27 30.59
N LYS A 643 36.47 25.48 30.89
CA LYS A 643 37.61 26.08 30.17
C LYS A 643 38.91 25.31 30.39
N ASP A 644 39.02 24.68 31.54
CA ASP A 644 40.15 23.92 32.06
C ASP A 644 40.05 22.41 31.77
N PHE A 645 39.15 21.98 30.88
CA PHE A 645 38.93 20.55 30.57
C PHE A 645 40.22 19.79 30.22
N PHE A 646 41.04 20.32 29.32
CA PHE A 646 42.29 19.68 28.92
C PHE A 646 43.38 19.75 30.00
N GLU A 647 43.25 20.63 31.00
CA GLU A 647 44.19 20.75 32.11
C GLU A 647 43.80 19.82 33.28
N LYS A 648 42.50 19.69 33.57
CA LYS A 648 42.00 18.96 34.74
C LYS A 648 41.41 17.58 34.44
N HIS A 649 41.04 17.31 33.19
CA HIS A 649 40.29 16.12 32.80
C HIS A 649 40.89 15.38 31.59
N ALA A 650 42.08 15.77 31.11
CA ALA A 650 42.74 15.10 29.98
C ALA A 650 42.96 13.61 30.23
N ASP A 651 43.49 13.22 31.39
CA ASP A 651 43.73 11.81 31.73
C ASP A 651 42.41 11.01 31.83
N GLU A 652 41.33 11.62 32.37
CA GLU A 652 40.00 10.99 32.44
C GLU A 652 39.40 10.82 31.04
N ALA A 653 39.60 11.79 30.16
CA ALA A 653 39.16 11.76 28.77
C ALA A 653 39.92 10.72 27.94
N GLU A 654 41.25 10.66 28.08
CA GLU A 654 42.11 9.68 27.41
C GLU A 654 41.78 8.26 27.86
N LYS A 655 41.54 8.05 29.16
CA LYS A 655 41.12 6.75 29.69
C LYS A 655 39.76 6.30 29.13
N LYS A 656 38.76 7.18 29.12
CA LYS A 656 37.43 6.88 28.54
C LYS A 656 37.51 6.61 27.03
N ALA A 657 38.33 7.36 26.32
CA ALA A 657 38.57 7.17 24.89
C ALA A 657 39.29 5.85 24.59
N ALA A 658 40.28 5.47 25.42
CA ALA A 658 40.96 4.18 25.34
C ALA A 658 40.02 3.00 25.65
N GLU A 659 39.12 3.13 26.64
CA GLU A 659 38.09 2.13 26.95
C GLU A 659 37.11 1.95 25.77
N ALA A 660 36.67 3.04 25.14
CA ALA A 660 35.82 3.00 23.95
C ALA A 660 36.54 2.39 22.74
N SER A 661 37.80 2.78 22.49
CA SER A 661 38.66 2.22 21.44
C SER A 661 38.90 0.72 21.61
N LYS A 662 39.16 0.27 22.85
CA LYS A 662 39.36 -1.15 23.16
C LYS A 662 38.10 -1.97 22.87
N TRP A 663 36.93 -1.45 23.21
CA TRP A 663 35.64 -2.06 22.86
C TRP A 663 35.43 -2.18 21.35
N ILE A 664 35.74 -1.13 20.58
CA ILE A 664 35.66 -1.15 19.10
C ILE A 664 36.59 -2.23 18.53
N GLN A 665 37.84 -2.29 18.99
CA GLN A 665 38.80 -3.30 18.53
C GLN A 665 38.43 -4.73 18.93
N ASP A 666 37.89 -4.93 20.13
CA ASP A 666 37.44 -6.24 20.60
C ASP A 666 36.16 -6.70 19.86
N ALA A 667 35.29 -5.77 19.46
CA ALA A 667 34.14 -6.04 18.58
C ALA A 667 34.59 -6.42 17.16
N MET A 668 35.58 -5.73 16.60
CA MET A 668 36.16 -6.06 15.28
C MET A 668 36.85 -7.43 15.26
N LYS A 669 37.43 -7.89 16.39
CA LYS A 669 38.05 -9.22 16.51
C LYS A 669 37.02 -10.36 16.62
N LYS A 670 35.81 -10.07 17.08
CA LYS A 670 34.74 -11.07 17.31
C LYS A 670 33.79 -11.24 16.13
N ASP A 671 33.93 -10.43 15.08
CA ASP A 671 33.12 -10.52 13.86
C ASP A 671 33.85 -11.37 12.80
N PRO A 672 33.43 -12.64 12.54
CA PRO A 672 34.10 -13.51 11.58
C PRO A 672 33.95 -13.05 10.12
N GLN A 673 33.12 -12.03 9.85
CA GLN A 673 32.80 -11.57 8.50
C GLN A 673 33.44 -10.24 8.10
N SER A 674 34.26 -9.59 8.94
CA SER A 674 34.89 -8.31 8.57
C SER A 674 36.17 -8.44 7.72
N LYS A 675 36.38 -9.58 7.04
CA LYS A 675 37.36 -9.70 5.94
C LYS A 675 36.62 -9.67 4.61
N VAL A 676 36.19 -8.49 4.19
CA VAL A 676 35.94 -8.11 2.79
C VAL A 676 36.49 -6.72 2.57
#